data_AF-A0A9D8F668-F1
#
_entry.id   AF-A0A9D8F668-F1
#
_cell.length_a   1.000
_cell.length_b   1.000
_cell.length_c   1.000
_cell.angle_alpha   90.00
_cell.angle_beta   90.00
_cell.angle_gamma   90.00
#
_symmetry.space_group_name_H-M   'P 1'
#
loop_
_entity.id
_entity.type
_entity.pdbx_description
1 polymer ?
#
loop_
_entity_poly.entity_id
_entity_poly.type
_entity_poly.pdbx_seq_one_letter_code
_entity_poly.pdbx_strand_id
1 'polypeptide(L)'
;MTARSRDVSHPDLPDRINQALRVTGTRLIQLRQPNGSWEGHLSSSALSTATAVFALKLQQRNTSEHNSDLDELISRGDAWLVAHANSDGGWGDTTASPSNLSTTTLVWSALRAGSAGKTDPRHVATLERAEAWIRQAAGGLEGNQLAKEIIARYGKDRTFSVPILTMAALAGCLGPEEHAWQHVIPLPFELAAFPRSWFATLRLPVVSYALPALIAIGLVHHRRQPSRWLPCRWVRNLATRRVLSVLAEIQPSNGGFLEATPLTSFVAMSLIGAGFDHHPVVLKAIEFLRKSARSDGSWPIDTNLAVWVSTLAVNAMGMSPWLKPPHPIPDPTERDLLLSWLLAAQFRHPHSYTQAPPGGWAWTPLPGGVPDADDTSGALIALRHLDPSGSRSSRAAATGLNWLRGLQNRDGGVPTFCRGWGTLPFDRSSPDITAHAVRAWTIWSEDFSPKHKLQIRRSITRALGFLQHSQQSNGSWIPLWFGSHHQKDETNPVYGTSRVVMALSSLNHRVFPQVPVMLRAALNWIASVRNEDGGWGGTQGAPSTLEETSLALEALAAGIIALGVSGEPLENIPSLPYLSPDDLRLQLRPGMGLPADPLHLQAARAGADWLTAKIQGAEDIIPTPIGFYFARLWYFEAAYPLVFSLAALHALKTLIEVLGEDRFIQENEPS
;
A
#
# COMPACT_ATOMS: atom_id res chain seq x y z
N MET A 1 45.81 -25.94 -24.06
CA MET A 1 44.87 -25.03 -24.74
C MET A 1 43.52 -25.16 -24.07
N THR A 2 43.35 -24.45 -22.97
CA THR A 2 42.07 -24.30 -22.27
C THR A 2 41.27 -23.25 -23.03
N ALA A 3 40.03 -23.59 -23.40
CA ALA A 3 39.11 -22.67 -24.03
C ALA A 3 38.89 -21.47 -23.10
N ARG A 4 39.34 -20.29 -23.52
CA ARG A 4 38.96 -19.02 -22.91
C ARG A 4 37.43 -18.92 -23.02
N SER A 5 36.74 -18.88 -21.88
CA SER A 5 35.34 -18.47 -21.81
C SER A 5 35.21 -17.10 -22.48
N ARG A 6 34.19 -16.97 -23.33
CA ARG A 6 33.93 -15.74 -24.09
C ARG A 6 33.56 -14.63 -23.12
N ASP A 7 34.21 -13.49 -23.30
CA ASP A 7 33.79 -12.16 -22.86
C ASP A 7 32.27 -12.00 -23.17
N VAL A 8 31.42 -12.00 -22.14
CA VAL A 8 29.96 -11.84 -22.32
C VAL A 8 29.67 -10.35 -22.40
N SER A 9 29.89 -9.77 -23.57
CA SER A 9 29.43 -8.41 -23.86
C SER A 9 27.92 -8.40 -24.07
N HIS A 10 27.23 -7.43 -23.48
CA HIS A 10 25.80 -7.14 -23.71
C HIS A 10 25.61 -5.89 -24.61
N PRO A 11 26.09 -5.89 -25.87
CA PRO A 11 26.17 -4.67 -26.68
C PRO A 11 24.79 -4.07 -27.03
N ASP A 12 23.71 -4.86 -26.97
CA ASP A 12 22.35 -4.43 -27.29
C ASP A 12 21.55 -3.92 -26.08
N LEU A 13 22.10 -4.03 -24.86
CA LEU A 13 21.38 -3.71 -23.63
C LEU A 13 20.94 -2.23 -23.54
N PRO A 14 21.77 -1.22 -23.91
CA PRO A 14 21.31 0.17 -23.93
C PRO A 14 20.11 0.40 -24.88
N ASP A 15 20.11 -0.24 -26.04
CA ASP A 15 19.00 -0.15 -27.00
C ASP A 15 17.74 -0.82 -26.48
N ARG A 16 17.88 -1.99 -25.84
CA ARG A 16 16.78 -2.70 -25.18
C ARG A 16 16.19 -1.88 -24.03
N ILE A 17 17.02 -1.20 -23.24
CA ILE A 17 16.57 -0.26 -22.19
C ILE A 17 15.77 0.90 -22.81
N ASN A 18 16.29 1.52 -23.87
CA ASN A 18 15.60 2.61 -24.57
C ASN A 18 14.27 2.17 -25.18
N GLN A 19 14.18 0.94 -25.70
CA GLN A 19 12.93 0.38 -26.20
C GLN A 19 11.95 0.11 -25.05
N ALA A 20 12.39 -0.51 -23.97
CA ALA A 20 11.56 -0.77 -22.80
C ALA A 20 11.03 0.54 -22.19
N LEU A 21 11.84 1.60 -22.14
CA LEU A 21 11.42 2.94 -21.73
C LEU A 21 10.25 3.45 -22.55
N ARG A 22 10.34 3.35 -23.89
CA ARG A 22 9.26 3.77 -24.79
C ARG A 22 7.99 2.96 -24.56
N VAL A 23 8.11 1.62 -24.51
CA VAL A 23 6.95 0.73 -24.33
C VAL A 23 6.24 1.01 -23.00
N THR A 24 6.99 1.02 -21.90
CA THR A 24 6.44 1.22 -20.56
C THR A 24 5.87 2.63 -20.41
N GLY A 25 6.57 3.66 -20.90
CA GLY A 25 6.10 5.04 -20.89
C GLY A 25 4.80 5.22 -21.67
N THR A 26 4.72 4.70 -22.90
CA THR A 26 3.50 4.77 -23.70
C THR A 26 2.33 4.05 -23.04
N ARG A 27 2.53 2.84 -22.51
CA ARG A 27 1.48 2.09 -21.79
C ARG A 27 1.01 2.84 -20.55
N LEU A 28 1.93 3.43 -19.77
CA LEU A 28 1.54 4.22 -18.60
C LEU A 28 0.72 5.45 -18.97
N ILE A 29 1.10 6.20 -20.01
CA ILE A 29 0.32 7.36 -20.49
C ILE A 29 -1.07 6.95 -20.96
N GLN A 30 -1.23 5.78 -21.58
CA GLN A 30 -2.55 5.27 -22.02
C GLN A 30 -3.51 4.99 -20.86
N LEU A 31 -3.02 4.74 -19.64
CA LEU A 31 -3.84 4.53 -18.44
C LEU A 31 -4.34 5.83 -17.79
N ARG A 32 -3.94 6.99 -18.34
CA ARG A 32 -4.24 8.30 -17.76
C ARG A 32 -5.68 8.73 -18.07
N GLN A 33 -6.29 9.41 -17.10
CA GLN A 33 -7.64 9.98 -17.19
C GLN A 33 -7.63 11.37 -17.85
N PRO A 34 -8.79 11.88 -18.32
CA PRO A 34 -8.90 13.21 -18.93
C PRO A 34 -8.46 14.38 -18.04
N ASN A 35 -8.52 14.22 -16.71
CA ASN A 35 -8.05 15.22 -15.74
C ASN A 35 -6.52 15.17 -15.52
N GLY A 36 -5.80 14.31 -16.25
CA GLY A 36 -4.35 14.12 -16.15
C GLY A 36 -3.89 13.13 -15.06
N SER A 37 -4.79 12.65 -14.20
CA SER A 37 -4.48 11.69 -13.12
C SER A 37 -4.49 10.23 -13.61
N TRP A 38 -3.94 9.33 -12.81
CA TRP A 38 -4.10 7.88 -12.93
C TRP A 38 -4.99 7.41 -11.80
N GLU A 39 -6.15 6.85 -12.12
CA GLU A 39 -7.09 6.37 -11.11
C GLU A 39 -6.59 5.09 -10.41
N GLY A 40 -5.82 4.29 -11.14
CA GLY A 40 -5.40 2.95 -10.75
C GLY A 40 -6.50 1.90 -10.96
N HIS A 41 -6.12 0.64 -10.89
CA HIS A 41 -7.05 -0.48 -10.88
C HIS A 41 -6.57 -1.55 -9.89
N LEU A 42 -7.13 -1.52 -8.69
CA LEU A 42 -6.90 -2.53 -7.66
C LEU A 42 -7.44 -3.90 -8.11
N SER A 43 -6.82 -4.98 -7.66
CA SER A 43 -7.29 -6.34 -7.89
C SER A 43 -8.71 -6.57 -7.36
N SER A 44 -9.51 -7.35 -8.10
CA SER A 44 -10.75 -7.90 -7.54
C SER A 44 -10.44 -8.80 -6.35
N SER A 45 -11.29 -8.73 -5.32
CA SER A 45 -11.06 -9.43 -4.06
C SER A 45 -12.22 -10.35 -3.71
N ALA A 46 -11.91 -11.63 -3.47
CA ALA A 46 -12.91 -12.60 -3.01
C ALA A 46 -13.43 -12.25 -1.61
N LEU A 47 -12.56 -11.73 -0.74
CA LEU A 47 -12.93 -11.20 0.57
C LEU A 47 -13.94 -10.06 0.44
N SER A 48 -13.62 -9.02 -0.35
CA SER A 48 -14.51 -7.87 -0.53
C SER A 48 -15.84 -8.28 -1.14
N THR A 49 -15.80 -9.10 -2.19
CA THR A 49 -16.98 -9.60 -2.88
C THR A 49 -17.89 -10.38 -1.92
N ALA A 50 -17.33 -11.27 -1.11
CA ALA A 50 -18.10 -12.02 -0.12
C ALA A 50 -18.74 -11.13 0.95
N THR A 51 -17.99 -10.17 1.51
CA THR A 51 -18.52 -9.25 2.52
C THR A 51 -19.63 -8.36 1.96
N ALA A 52 -19.46 -7.82 0.74
CA ALA A 52 -20.45 -7.00 0.06
C ALA A 52 -21.71 -7.80 -0.24
N VAL A 53 -21.59 -8.95 -0.90
CA VAL A 53 -22.71 -9.84 -1.23
C VAL A 53 -23.48 -10.25 0.03
N PHE A 54 -22.79 -10.56 1.12
CA PHE A 54 -23.44 -10.91 2.38
C PHE A 54 -24.20 -9.74 2.99
N ALA A 55 -23.65 -8.53 3.00
CA ALA A 55 -24.34 -7.33 3.46
C ALA A 55 -25.60 -7.04 2.62
N LEU A 56 -25.51 -7.16 1.29
CA LEU A 56 -26.64 -6.98 0.37
C LEU A 56 -27.73 -8.04 0.61
N LYS A 57 -27.36 -9.31 0.82
CA LYS A 57 -28.29 -10.41 1.17
C LYS A 57 -29.05 -10.12 2.46
N LEU A 58 -28.38 -9.59 3.48
CA LEU A 58 -29.04 -9.22 4.74
C LEU A 58 -29.99 -8.05 4.55
N GLN A 59 -29.62 -7.04 3.74
CA GLN A 59 -30.49 -5.91 3.43
C GLN A 59 -31.75 -6.38 2.68
N GLN A 60 -31.59 -7.22 1.67
CA GLN A 60 -32.70 -7.74 0.86
C GLN A 60 -33.70 -8.54 1.70
N ARG A 61 -33.22 -9.33 2.67
CA ARG A 61 -34.08 -10.15 3.55
C ARG A 61 -34.88 -9.32 4.55
N ASN A 62 -34.34 -8.18 4.99
CA ASN A 62 -34.96 -7.35 6.04
C ASN A 62 -35.77 -6.19 5.47
N THR A 63 -35.67 -5.90 4.18
CA THR A 63 -36.49 -4.88 3.53
C THR A 63 -37.85 -5.47 3.15
N SER A 64 -38.95 -4.73 3.41
CA SER A 64 -40.30 -5.19 3.08
C SER A 64 -40.59 -5.22 1.57
N GLU A 65 -39.93 -4.35 0.82
CA GLU A 65 -40.00 -4.29 -0.64
C GLU A 65 -38.82 -5.03 -1.27
N HIS A 66 -39.14 -5.91 -2.22
CA HIS A 66 -38.15 -6.65 -2.97
C HIS A 66 -37.42 -5.73 -3.95
N ASN A 67 -36.09 -5.67 -3.86
CA ASN A 67 -35.26 -4.86 -4.76
C ASN A 67 -34.56 -5.73 -5.80
N SER A 68 -34.97 -5.64 -7.06
CA SER A 68 -34.41 -6.42 -8.17
C SER A 68 -32.94 -6.11 -8.46
N ASP A 69 -32.50 -4.87 -8.23
CA ASP A 69 -31.10 -4.48 -8.47
C ASP A 69 -30.18 -5.17 -7.47
N LEU A 70 -30.62 -5.32 -6.22
CA LEU A 70 -29.85 -6.04 -5.21
C LEU A 70 -29.75 -7.53 -5.56
N ASP A 71 -30.83 -8.13 -6.05
CA ASP A 71 -30.84 -9.52 -6.49
C ASP A 71 -29.86 -9.77 -7.65
N GLU A 72 -29.78 -8.85 -8.62
CA GLU A 72 -28.82 -8.95 -9.72
C GLU A 72 -27.37 -8.89 -9.21
N LEU A 73 -27.06 -7.91 -8.35
CA LEU A 73 -25.73 -7.76 -7.76
C LEU A 73 -25.34 -8.98 -6.90
N ILE A 74 -26.27 -9.48 -6.09
CA ILE A 74 -26.07 -10.68 -5.28
C ILE A 74 -25.80 -11.90 -6.16
N SER A 75 -26.59 -12.08 -7.22
CA SER A 75 -26.47 -13.20 -8.15
C SER A 75 -25.12 -13.18 -8.87
N ARG A 76 -24.73 -12.01 -9.40
CA ARG A 76 -23.45 -11.84 -10.09
C ARG A 76 -22.26 -12.01 -9.15
N GLY A 77 -22.34 -11.50 -7.92
CA GLY A 77 -21.30 -11.69 -6.92
C GLY A 77 -21.15 -13.15 -6.46
N ASP A 78 -22.25 -13.86 -6.21
CA ASP A 78 -22.22 -15.29 -5.92
C ASP A 78 -21.62 -16.09 -7.09
N ALA A 79 -22.03 -15.79 -8.32
CA ALA A 79 -21.49 -16.43 -9.52
C ALA A 79 -19.99 -16.17 -9.68
N TRP A 80 -19.54 -14.94 -9.42
CA TRP A 80 -18.12 -14.58 -9.45
C TRP A 80 -17.32 -15.35 -8.40
N LEU A 81 -17.80 -15.44 -7.16
CA LEU A 81 -17.14 -16.20 -6.09
C LEU A 81 -17.01 -17.69 -6.44
N VAL A 82 -18.06 -18.28 -7.02
CA VAL A 82 -18.05 -19.68 -7.48
C VAL A 82 -17.03 -19.89 -8.61
N ALA A 83 -16.93 -18.94 -9.55
CA ALA A 83 -16.02 -19.02 -10.69
C ALA A 83 -14.54 -18.82 -10.31
N HIS A 84 -14.26 -18.14 -9.20
CA HIS A 84 -12.90 -17.78 -8.77
C HIS A 84 -12.42 -18.55 -7.53
N ALA A 85 -12.98 -19.74 -7.28
CA ALA A 85 -12.42 -20.68 -6.30
C ALA A 85 -11.08 -21.22 -6.80
N ASN A 86 -10.06 -21.27 -5.94
CA ASN A 86 -8.79 -21.87 -6.26
C ASN A 86 -8.94 -23.38 -6.53
N SER A 87 -7.93 -23.98 -7.15
CA SER A 87 -7.92 -25.42 -7.45
C SER A 87 -7.96 -26.30 -6.20
N ASP A 88 -7.52 -25.78 -5.05
CA ASP A 88 -7.59 -26.45 -3.74
C ASP A 88 -8.97 -26.34 -3.06
N GLY A 89 -9.88 -25.51 -3.59
CA GLY A 89 -11.22 -25.31 -3.05
C GLY A 89 -11.37 -24.11 -2.12
N GLY A 90 -10.28 -23.41 -1.79
CA GLY A 90 -10.30 -22.18 -1.00
C GLY A 90 -10.26 -20.91 -1.85
N TRP A 91 -10.09 -19.77 -1.17
CA TRP A 91 -9.89 -18.46 -1.78
C TRP A 91 -8.78 -17.69 -1.06
N GLY A 92 -7.99 -16.95 -1.84
CA GLY A 92 -7.10 -15.91 -1.34
C GLY A 92 -7.73 -14.52 -1.41
N ASP A 93 -7.02 -13.51 -0.91
CA ASP A 93 -7.55 -12.14 -0.82
C ASP A 93 -7.74 -11.49 -2.20
N THR A 94 -6.97 -11.93 -3.19
CA THR A 94 -7.10 -11.58 -4.62
C THR A 94 -7.24 -12.83 -5.47
N THR A 95 -7.58 -12.66 -6.75
CA THR A 95 -7.61 -13.77 -7.73
C THR A 95 -6.26 -14.45 -7.99
N ALA A 96 -5.16 -13.82 -7.60
CA ALA A 96 -3.79 -14.36 -7.71
C ALA A 96 -3.23 -14.84 -6.35
N SER A 97 -4.02 -14.73 -5.28
CA SER A 97 -3.57 -15.08 -3.93
C SER A 97 -3.79 -16.56 -3.62
N PRO A 98 -2.86 -17.21 -2.89
CA PRO A 98 -3.10 -18.55 -2.36
C PRO A 98 -4.25 -18.54 -1.37
N SER A 99 -4.91 -19.69 -1.23
CA SER A 99 -6.04 -19.84 -0.32
C SER A 99 -5.64 -19.59 1.13
N ASN A 100 -6.44 -18.81 1.84
CA ASN A 100 -6.25 -18.57 3.27
C ASN A 100 -7.55 -18.73 4.07
N LEU A 101 -7.41 -19.00 5.37
CA LEU A 101 -8.53 -19.36 6.23
C LEU A 101 -9.56 -18.24 6.36
N SER A 102 -9.11 -17.00 6.46
CA SER A 102 -9.97 -15.84 6.65
C SER A 102 -10.88 -15.62 5.45
N THR A 103 -10.29 -15.54 4.26
CA THR A 103 -11.03 -15.27 3.04
C THR A 103 -11.91 -16.46 2.67
N THR A 104 -11.41 -17.69 2.76
CA THR A 104 -12.22 -18.89 2.54
C THR A 104 -13.43 -18.95 3.48
N THR A 105 -13.28 -18.61 4.76
CA THR A 105 -14.39 -18.59 5.72
C THR A 105 -15.44 -17.52 5.37
N LEU A 106 -15.01 -16.33 4.94
CA LEU A 106 -15.92 -15.27 4.50
C LEU A 106 -16.68 -15.66 3.24
N VAL A 107 -16.01 -16.22 2.23
CA VAL A 107 -16.66 -16.70 1.00
C VAL A 107 -17.66 -17.81 1.32
N TRP A 108 -17.24 -18.81 2.11
CA TRP A 108 -18.12 -19.89 2.55
C TRP A 108 -19.36 -19.35 3.29
N SER A 109 -19.17 -18.40 4.22
CA SER A 109 -20.26 -17.76 4.96
C SER A 109 -21.24 -17.03 4.03
N ALA A 110 -20.73 -16.30 3.04
CA ALA A 110 -21.55 -15.58 2.06
C ALA A 110 -22.35 -16.54 1.17
N LEU A 111 -21.71 -17.56 0.60
CA LEU A 111 -22.34 -18.54 -0.28
C LEU A 111 -23.36 -19.41 0.45
N ARG A 112 -23.11 -19.72 1.74
CA ARG A 112 -24.02 -20.46 2.62
C ARG A 112 -25.27 -19.64 2.98
N ALA A 113 -25.10 -18.34 3.20
CA ALA A 113 -26.18 -17.42 3.52
C ALA A 113 -27.07 -17.13 2.30
N GLY A 114 -27.89 -18.09 1.89
CA GLY A 114 -28.74 -17.98 0.69
C GLY A 114 -28.72 -19.20 -0.22
N SER A 115 -28.12 -20.30 0.21
CA SER A 115 -28.16 -21.57 -0.54
C SER A 115 -29.46 -22.35 -0.32
N ALA A 116 -30.35 -21.91 0.58
CA ALA A 116 -31.65 -22.53 0.77
C ALA A 116 -32.44 -22.49 -0.55
N GLY A 117 -32.63 -23.66 -1.17
CA GLY A 117 -33.30 -23.80 -2.46
C GLY A 117 -32.41 -23.61 -3.70
N LYS A 118 -31.11 -23.30 -3.55
CA LYS A 118 -30.17 -23.30 -4.69
C LYS A 118 -29.81 -24.73 -5.06
N THR A 119 -30.08 -25.12 -6.31
CA THR A 119 -29.78 -26.44 -6.86
C THR A 119 -28.70 -26.43 -7.93
N ASP A 120 -28.05 -25.28 -8.20
CA ASP A 120 -26.92 -25.21 -9.15
C ASP A 120 -25.80 -26.15 -8.67
N PRO A 121 -25.49 -27.24 -9.42
CA PRO A 121 -24.48 -28.22 -9.01
C PRO A 121 -23.11 -27.60 -8.79
N ARG A 122 -22.76 -26.53 -9.51
CA ARG A 122 -21.47 -25.84 -9.33
C ARG A 122 -21.39 -25.13 -8.00
N HIS A 123 -22.47 -24.45 -7.59
CA HIS A 123 -22.54 -23.79 -6.29
C HIS A 123 -22.40 -24.81 -5.15
N VAL A 124 -23.10 -25.94 -5.25
CA VAL A 124 -23.05 -27.02 -4.26
C VAL A 124 -21.64 -27.61 -4.17
N ALA A 125 -21.04 -28.00 -5.30
CA ALA A 125 -19.69 -28.55 -5.33
C ALA A 125 -18.63 -27.57 -4.79
N THR A 126 -18.78 -26.28 -5.08
CA THR A 126 -17.88 -25.25 -4.54
C THR A 126 -18.00 -25.13 -3.01
N LEU A 127 -19.21 -25.18 -2.46
CA LEU A 127 -19.41 -25.20 -0.99
C LEU A 127 -18.77 -26.44 -0.34
N GLU A 128 -18.95 -27.63 -0.92
CA GLU A 128 -18.36 -28.87 -0.40
C GLU A 128 -16.83 -28.82 -0.39
N ARG A 129 -16.22 -28.30 -1.47
CA ARG A 129 -14.76 -28.10 -1.55
C ARG A 129 -14.26 -27.06 -0.54
N ALA A 130 -15.00 -25.97 -0.36
CA ALA A 130 -14.68 -24.96 0.65
C ALA A 130 -14.69 -25.55 2.06
N GLU A 131 -15.71 -26.36 2.38
CA GLU A 131 -15.82 -27.04 3.67
C GLU A 131 -14.68 -28.04 3.90
N ALA A 132 -14.32 -28.81 2.88
CA ALA A 132 -13.18 -29.73 2.95
C ALA A 132 -11.87 -28.97 3.23
N TRP A 133 -11.65 -27.86 2.53
CA TRP A 133 -10.49 -26.99 2.72
C TRP A 133 -10.46 -26.41 4.14
N ILE A 134 -11.57 -25.86 4.65
CA ILE A 134 -11.64 -25.31 6.02
C ILE A 134 -11.38 -26.40 7.06
N ARG A 135 -11.92 -27.62 6.90
CA ARG A 135 -11.65 -28.74 7.81
C ARG A 135 -10.16 -29.07 7.86
N GLN A 136 -9.48 -29.06 6.72
CA GLN A 136 -8.05 -29.29 6.65
C GLN A 136 -7.25 -28.15 7.33
N ALA A 137 -7.65 -26.90 7.10
CA ALA A 137 -6.92 -25.74 7.60
C ALA A 137 -7.16 -25.45 9.09
N ALA A 138 -8.38 -25.68 9.60
CA ALA A 138 -8.78 -25.32 10.97
C ALA A 138 -8.99 -26.52 11.91
N GLY A 139 -8.86 -27.76 11.40
CA GLY A 139 -9.12 -28.99 12.16
C GLY A 139 -10.60 -29.38 12.28
N GLY A 140 -11.51 -28.57 11.74
CA GLY A 140 -12.95 -28.85 11.68
C GLY A 140 -13.80 -27.62 11.34
N LEU A 141 -15.12 -27.80 11.27
CA LEU A 141 -16.10 -26.71 11.04
C LEU A 141 -16.81 -26.27 12.33
N GLU A 142 -16.44 -26.85 13.48
CA GLU A 142 -17.05 -26.48 14.75
C GLU A 142 -16.67 -25.04 15.12
N GLY A 143 -17.64 -24.28 15.65
CA GLY A 143 -17.47 -22.83 15.90
C GLY A 143 -16.30 -22.50 16.83
N ASN A 144 -16.02 -23.34 17.82
CA ASN A 144 -14.88 -23.21 18.73
C ASN A 144 -13.52 -23.39 18.03
N GLN A 145 -13.39 -24.40 17.18
CA GLN A 145 -12.16 -24.72 16.45
C GLN A 145 -11.88 -23.64 15.41
N LEU A 146 -12.88 -23.32 14.59
CA LEU A 146 -12.76 -22.30 13.56
C LEU A 146 -12.42 -20.92 14.16
N ALA A 147 -13.09 -20.54 15.25
CA ALA A 147 -12.81 -19.27 15.91
C ALA A 147 -11.40 -19.21 16.51
N LYS A 148 -10.94 -20.30 17.12
CA LYS A 148 -9.58 -20.39 17.67
C LYS A 148 -8.52 -20.16 16.60
N GLU A 149 -8.63 -20.82 15.44
CA GLU A 149 -7.63 -20.73 14.37
C GLU A 149 -7.67 -19.37 13.66
N ILE A 150 -8.86 -18.78 13.47
CA ILE A 150 -8.98 -17.41 12.97
C ILE A 150 -8.33 -16.41 13.93
N ILE A 151 -8.56 -16.54 15.24
CA ILE A 151 -7.92 -15.68 16.25
C ILE A 151 -6.39 -15.89 16.24
N ALA A 152 -5.94 -17.15 16.14
CA ALA A 152 -4.51 -17.48 16.13
C ALA A 152 -3.77 -16.82 14.96
N ARG A 153 -4.38 -16.74 13.76
CA ARG A 153 -3.78 -16.09 12.57
C ARG A 153 -3.43 -14.61 12.80
N TYR A 154 -4.26 -13.88 13.55
CA TYR A 154 -4.05 -12.43 13.78
C TYR A 154 -3.42 -12.12 15.15
N GLY A 155 -3.29 -13.12 16.01
CA GLY A 155 -2.65 -13.00 17.32
C GLY A 155 -3.35 -11.98 18.22
N LYS A 156 -2.63 -10.95 18.66
CA LYS A 156 -3.19 -9.89 19.52
C LYS A 156 -4.00 -8.86 18.74
N ASP A 157 -3.87 -8.82 17.41
CA ASP A 157 -4.63 -7.90 16.57
C ASP A 157 -6.05 -8.44 16.37
N ARG A 158 -7.02 -7.72 16.91
CA ARG A 158 -8.44 -8.08 16.84
C ARG A 158 -9.17 -7.38 15.70
N THR A 159 -8.46 -6.55 14.93
CA THR A 159 -9.04 -5.70 13.88
C THR A 159 -9.65 -6.53 12.74
N PHE A 160 -9.15 -7.74 12.51
CA PHE A 160 -9.66 -8.64 11.45
C PHE A 160 -10.41 -9.86 11.96
N SER A 161 -9.90 -10.52 13.01
CA SER A 161 -10.52 -11.74 13.55
C SER A 161 -11.97 -11.49 14.00
N VAL A 162 -12.26 -10.36 14.65
CA VAL A 162 -13.60 -10.07 15.17
C VAL A 162 -14.62 -9.79 14.05
N PRO A 163 -14.34 -8.96 13.02
CA PRO A 163 -15.24 -8.83 11.87
C PRO A 163 -15.52 -10.15 11.15
N ILE A 164 -14.50 -10.99 10.92
CA ILE A 164 -14.67 -12.30 10.26
C ILE A 164 -15.63 -13.18 11.06
N LEU A 165 -15.41 -13.29 12.38
CA LEU A 165 -16.25 -14.09 13.25
C LEU A 165 -17.67 -13.51 13.39
N THR A 166 -17.81 -12.19 13.30
CA THR A 166 -19.13 -11.53 13.32
C THR A 166 -19.94 -11.92 12.09
N MET A 167 -19.34 -11.89 10.89
CA MET A 167 -20.01 -12.34 9.67
C MET A 167 -20.33 -13.84 9.74
N ALA A 168 -19.38 -14.67 10.18
CA ALA A 168 -19.62 -16.11 10.32
C ALA A 168 -20.75 -16.41 11.34
N ALA A 169 -20.85 -15.67 12.44
CA ALA A 169 -21.97 -15.77 13.38
C ALA A 169 -23.30 -15.37 12.74
N LEU A 170 -23.34 -14.24 12.03
CA LEU A 170 -24.54 -13.78 11.32
C LEU A 170 -24.98 -14.74 10.21
N ALA A 171 -24.03 -15.47 9.61
CA ALA A 171 -24.29 -16.49 8.59
C ALA A 171 -24.69 -17.86 9.17
N GLY A 172 -24.70 -18.03 10.50
CA GLY A 172 -24.95 -19.32 11.15
C GLY A 172 -23.81 -20.34 10.99
N CYS A 173 -22.61 -19.88 10.63
CA CYS A 173 -21.44 -20.71 10.38
C CYS A 173 -20.67 -21.08 11.66
N LEU A 174 -20.94 -20.40 12.78
CA LEU A 174 -20.33 -20.71 14.09
C LEU A 174 -21.23 -21.57 14.99
N GLY A 175 -22.18 -22.31 14.39
CA GLY A 175 -23.14 -23.15 15.10
C GLY A 175 -24.48 -22.45 15.38
N PRO A 176 -25.33 -23.05 16.24
CA PRO A 176 -26.63 -22.50 16.59
C PRO A 176 -26.54 -21.09 17.20
N GLU A 177 -27.53 -20.23 16.92
CA GLU A 177 -27.50 -18.81 17.29
C GLU A 177 -27.24 -18.58 18.79
N GLU A 178 -27.79 -19.43 19.66
CA GLU A 178 -27.62 -19.36 21.12
C GLU A 178 -26.16 -19.43 21.59
N HIS A 179 -25.29 -20.09 20.80
CA HIS A 179 -23.90 -20.36 21.14
C HIS A 179 -22.91 -19.64 20.22
N ALA A 180 -23.30 -19.30 18.99
CA ALA A 180 -22.42 -18.68 17.99
C ALA A 180 -21.70 -17.41 18.49
N TRP A 181 -22.40 -16.55 19.23
CA TRP A 181 -21.85 -15.27 19.71
C TRP A 181 -20.81 -15.42 20.83
N GLN A 182 -20.76 -16.58 21.51
CA GLN A 182 -19.73 -16.87 22.52
C GLN A 182 -18.33 -16.93 21.91
N HIS A 183 -18.24 -17.16 20.60
CA HIS A 183 -16.99 -17.20 19.85
C HIS A 183 -16.55 -15.83 19.33
N VAL A 184 -17.40 -14.81 19.39
CA VAL A 184 -17.10 -13.45 18.92
C VAL A 184 -16.63 -12.61 20.10
N ILE A 185 -15.49 -11.94 19.97
CA ILE A 185 -14.94 -11.12 21.05
C ILE A 185 -15.78 -9.83 21.20
N PRO A 186 -16.30 -9.50 22.40
CA PRO A 186 -17.05 -8.26 22.61
C PRO A 186 -16.14 -7.04 22.47
N LEU A 187 -16.63 -6.01 21.76
CA LEU A 187 -15.93 -4.73 21.60
C LEU A 187 -16.57 -3.63 22.46
N PRO A 188 -15.76 -2.74 23.08
CA PRO A 188 -16.25 -1.70 23.98
C PRO A 188 -16.79 -0.48 23.21
N PHE A 189 -17.90 -0.66 22.48
CA PHE A 189 -18.46 0.37 21.61
C PHE A 189 -18.91 1.62 22.38
N GLU A 190 -19.30 1.48 23.64
CA GLU A 190 -19.71 2.57 24.53
C GLU A 190 -18.64 3.66 24.68
N LEU A 191 -17.36 3.30 24.51
CA LEU A 191 -16.27 4.27 24.56
C LEU A 191 -16.42 5.32 23.46
N ALA A 192 -16.94 4.96 22.29
CA ALA A 192 -17.14 5.91 21.19
C ALA A 192 -18.11 7.07 21.53
N ALA A 193 -18.90 6.96 22.60
CA ALA A 193 -19.78 8.04 23.05
C ALA A 193 -19.03 9.19 23.75
N PHE A 194 -17.81 8.95 24.24
CA PHE A 194 -17.02 9.96 24.94
C PHE A 194 -16.35 10.95 23.98
N PRO A 195 -16.09 12.21 24.41
CA PRO A 195 -15.39 13.19 23.60
C PRO A 195 -14.01 12.70 23.14
N ARG A 196 -13.68 12.92 21.87
CA ARG A 196 -12.42 12.45 21.28
C ARG A 196 -11.16 13.00 21.97
N SER A 197 -11.24 14.22 22.49
CA SER A 197 -10.17 14.86 23.26
C SER A 197 -9.77 14.08 24.52
N TRP A 198 -10.69 13.30 25.09
CA TRP A 198 -10.40 12.48 26.27
C TRP A 198 -9.51 11.29 25.92
N PHE A 199 -9.62 10.70 24.73
CA PHE A 199 -8.76 9.59 24.31
C PHE A 199 -7.30 10.00 24.16
N ALA A 200 -7.06 11.16 23.56
CA ALA A 200 -5.72 11.74 23.45
C ALA A 200 -5.11 12.03 24.84
N THR A 201 -5.95 12.49 25.78
CA THR A 201 -5.53 12.85 27.15
C THR A 201 -5.27 11.61 28.02
N LEU A 202 -6.06 10.55 27.85
CA LEU A 202 -5.97 9.30 28.60
C LEU A 202 -4.96 8.29 28.01
N ARG A 203 -4.27 8.65 26.92
CA ARG A 203 -3.31 7.79 26.20
C ARG A 203 -3.91 6.42 25.79
N LEU A 204 -5.21 6.36 25.57
CA LEU A 204 -5.87 5.15 25.12
C LEU A 204 -5.56 4.95 23.62
N PRO A 205 -5.10 3.77 23.19
CA PRO A 205 -4.79 3.49 21.80
C PRO A 205 -6.09 3.26 21.01
N VAL A 206 -6.93 4.29 20.89
CA VAL A 206 -8.09 4.24 20.00
C VAL A 206 -7.62 4.68 18.64
N VAL A 207 -7.43 3.71 17.77
CA VAL A 207 -7.05 3.99 16.39
C VAL A 207 -8.28 4.50 15.67
N SER A 208 -8.24 5.78 15.31
CA SER A 208 -9.43 6.50 14.84
C SER A 208 -10.11 5.87 13.63
N TYR A 209 -9.40 5.08 12.82
CA TYR A 209 -9.97 4.49 11.61
C TYR A 209 -10.72 3.16 11.82
N ALA A 210 -10.56 2.48 12.97
CA ALA A 210 -11.28 1.25 13.29
C ALA A 210 -12.62 1.53 13.99
N LEU A 211 -12.90 2.81 14.27
CA LEU A 211 -14.04 3.27 15.05
C LEU A 211 -15.41 2.81 14.49
N PRO A 212 -15.68 2.85 13.16
CA PRO A 212 -16.93 2.37 12.58
C PRO A 212 -17.18 0.89 12.86
N ALA A 213 -16.16 0.05 12.62
CA ALA A 213 -16.23 -1.38 12.89
C ALA A 213 -16.41 -1.63 14.39
N LEU A 214 -15.65 -0.95 15.25
CA LEU A 214 -15.78 -1.05 16.70
C LEU A 214 -17.20 -0.72 17.19
N ILE A 215 -17.81 0.33 16.64
CA ILE A 215 -19.18 0.73 16.99
C ILE A 215 -20.18 -0.33 16.52
N ALA A 216 -20.17 -0.65 15.23
CA ALA A 216 -21.18 -1.51 14.62
C ALA A 216 -21.10 -2.96 15.13
N ILE A 217 -19.89 -3.52 15.19
CA ILE A 217 -19.66 -4.90 15.64
C ILE A 217 -19.91 -5.03 17.15
N GLY A 218 -19.45 -4.05 17.95
CA GLY A 218 -19.74 -4.05 19.38
C GLY A 218 -21.24 -3.94 19.68
N LEU A 219 -21.98 -3.17 18.88
CA LEU A 219 -23.43 -3.03 19.02
C LEU A 219 -24.18 -4.31 18.65
N VAL A 220 -23.85 -4.97 17.54
CA VAL A 220 -24.51 -6.25 17.17
C VAL A 220 -24.22 -7.34 18.18
N HIS A 221 -22.98 -7.45 18.65
CA HIS A 221 -22.65 -8.38 19.73
C HIS A 221 -23.49 -8.08 20.99
N HIS A 222 -23.61 -6.81 21.40
CA HIS A 222 -24.41 -6.46 22.58
C HIS A 222 -25.91 -6.77 22.40
N ARG A 223 -26.45 -6.66 21.19
CA ARG A 223 -27.84 -7.01 20.88
C ARG A 223 -28.08 -8.52 20.91
N ARG A 224 -27.13 -9.30 20.39
CA ARG A 224 -27.25 -10.75 20.26
C ARG A 224 -26.84 -11.51 21.53
N GLN A 225 -25.89 -10.97 22.28
CA GLN A 225 -25.42 -11.51 23.55
C GLN A 225 -25.22 -10.37 24.56
N PRO A 226 -26.31 -9.85 25.16
CA PRO A 226 -26.23 -8.76 26.13
C PRO A 226 -25.48 -9.20 27.40
N SER A 227 -24.79 -8.26 28.03
CA SER A 227 -24.11 -8.53 29.30
C SER A 227 -25.08 -9.02 30.36
N ARG A 228 -24.69 -10.08 31.08
CA ARG A 228 -25.41 -10.58 32.26
C ARG A 228 -25.36 -9.58 33.42
N TRP A 229 -24.38 -8.68 33.44
CA TRP A 229 -24.29 -7.59 34.42
C TRP A 229 -25.20 -6.42 34.01
N LEU A 230 -26.34 -6.29 34.69
CA LEU A 230 -27.41 -5.34 34.35
C LEU A 230 -26.95 -3.87 34.21
N PRO A 231 -26.10 -3.32 35.10
CA PRO A 231 -25.61 -1.94 34.93
C PRO A 231 -24.85 -1.72 33.62
N CYS A 232 -23.96 -2.65 33.24
CA CYS A 232 -23.29 -2.59 31.93
C CYS A 232 -24.30 -2.60 30.79
N ARG A 233 -25.32 -3.46 30.87
CA ARG A 233 -26.36 -3.55 29.85
C ARG A 233 -27.10 -2.22 29.71
N TRP A 234 -27.41 -1.55 30.81
CA TRP A 234 -28.10 -0.27 30.82
C TRP A 234 -27.24 0.84 30.22
N VAL A 235 -25.97 0.94 30.63
CA VAL A 235 -25.01 1.92 30.07
C VAL A 235 -24.87 1.74 28.56
N ARG A 236 -24.71 0.51 28.09
CA ARG A 236 -24.59 0.20 26.65
C ARG A 236 -25.87 0.53 25.88
N ASN A 237 -27.04 0.28 26.45
CA ASN A 237 -28.31 0.68 25.85
C ASN A 237 -28.43 2.20 25.75
N LEU A 238 -28.07 2.94 26.81
CA LEU A 238 -28.08 4.40 26.81
C LEU A 238 -27.07 4.99 25.80
N ALA A 239 -25.89 4.38 25.67
CA ALA A 239 -24.87 4.81 24.72
C ALA A 239 -25.29 4.61 23.25
N THR A 240 -26.21 3.67 22.96
CA THR A 240 -26.59 3.26 21.60
C THR A 240 -26.97 4.45 20.71
N ARG A 241 -27.82 5.37 21.19
CA ARG A 241 -28.22 6.55 20.39
C ARG A 241 -27.04 7.46 20.08
N ARG A 242 -26.15 7.67 21.05
CA ARG A 242 -24.99 8.56 20.88
C ARG A 242 -23.97 7.96 19.90
N VAL A 243 -23.66 6.66 20.02
CA VAL A 243 -22.67 6.02 19.13
C VAL A 243 -23.17 5.93 17.70
N LEU A 244 -24.49 5.77 17.47
CA LEU A 244 -25.07 5.82 16.13
C LEU A 244 -24.99 7.24 15.53
N SER A 245 -25.17 8.28 16.34
CA SER A 245 -24.92 9.67 15.91
C SER A 245 -23.47 9.87 15.52
N VAL A 246 -22.51 9.42 16.34
CA VAL A 246 -21.08 9.47 16.02
C VAL A 246 -20.79 8.73 14.72
N LEU A 247 -21.37 7.54 14.52
CA LEU A 247 -21.18 6.76 13.31
C LEU A 247 -21.71 7.48 12.06
N ALA A 248 -22.84 8.18 12.18
CA ALA A 248 -23.39 8.99 11.09
C ALA A 248 -22.57 10.26 10.81
N GLU A 249 -22.02 10.89 11.85
CA GLU A 249 -21.16 12.08 11.74
C GLU A 249 -19.84 11.76 11.03
N ILE A 250 -19.30 10.55 11.22
CA ILE A 250 -18.00 10.16 10.67
C ILE A 250 -18.09 9.47 9.31
N GLN A 251 -19.29 9.10 8.86
CA GLN A 251 -19.50 8.47 7.55
C GLN A 251 -19.30 9.52 6.44
N PRO A 252 -18.36 9.28 5.51
CA PRO A 252 -18.17 10.10 4.32
C PRO A 252 -19.44 10.29 3.48
N SER A 253 -19.47 11.36 2.67
CA SER A 253 -20.64 11.75 1.88
C SER A 253 -21.04 10.75 0.80
N ASN A 254 -20.09 9.96 0.28
CA ASN A 254 -20.34 8.87 -0.66
C ASN A 254 -20.87 7.59 0.01
N GLY A 255 -20.89 7.53 1.35
CA GLY A 255 -21.47 6.44 2.13
C GLY A 255 -20.51 5.32 2.55
N GLY A 256 -19.31 5.24 1.96
CA GLY A 256 -18.30 4.24 2.32
C GLY A 256 -17.39 4.71 3.45
N PHE A 257 -16.85 3.78 4.25
CA PHE A 257 -15.83 4.09 5.24
C PHE A 257 -14.45 3.78 4.67
N LEU A 258 -13.55 4.77 4.66
CA LEU A 258 -12.18 4.64 4.12
C LEU A 258 -12.11 4.21 2.64
N GLU A 259 -13.14 4.48 1.84
CA GLU A 259 -13.26 3.90 0.48
C GLU A 259 -13.19 2.36 0.45
N ALA A 260 -13.27 1.69 1.62
CA ALA A 260 -13.04 0.27 1.75
C ALA A 260 -14.35 -0.53 1.68
N THR A 261 -14.46 -1.42 0.70
CA THR A 261 -15.61 -2.32 0.56
C THR A 261 -15.80 -3.20 1.81
N PRO A 262 -14.76 -3.88 2.35
CA PRO A 262 -14.96 -4.79 3.47
C PRO A 262 -15.39 -4.08 4.75
N LEU A 263 -14.76 -2.94 5.08
CA LEU A 263 -15.12 -2.17 6.28
C LEU A 263 -16.56 -1.68 6.20
N THR A 264 -16.95 -1.12 5.05
CA THR A 264 -18.32 -0.65 4.81
C THR A 264 -19.34 -1.79 4.92
N SER A 265 -19.00 -2.95 4.35
CA SER A 265 -19.82 -4.16 4.44
C SER A 265 -19.97 -4.65 5.88
N PHE A 266 -18.88 -4.72 6.65
CA PHE A 266 -18.91 -5.13 8.06
C PHE A 266 -19.76 -4.20 8.92
N VAL A 267 -19.69 -2.88 8.67
CA VAL A 267 -20.55 -1.90 9.36
C VAL A 267 -22.02 -2.13 8.99
N ALA A 268 -22.33 -2.23 7.70
CA ALA A 268 -23.71 -2.42 7.23
C ALA A 268 -24.31 -3.72 7.78
N MET A 269 -23.66 -4.87 7.58
CA MET A 269 -24.17 -6.17 8.04
C MET A 269 -24.34 -6.23 9.56
N SER A 270 -23.45 -5.58 10.33
CA SER A 270 -23.54 -5.56 11.79
C SER A 270 -24.72 -4.69 12.25
N LEU A 271 -24.90 -3.51 11.67
CA LEU A 271 -26.06 -2.66 12.00
C LEU A 271 -27.38 -3.32 11.61
N ILE A 272 -27.45 -3.95 10.42
CA ILE A 272 -28.61 -4.75 10.01
C ILE A 272 -28.86 -5.88 11.01
N GLY A 273 -27.82 -6.65 11.35
CA GLY A 273 -27.87 -7.72 12.34
C GLY A 273 -28.24 -7.25 13.76
N ALA A 274 -28.05 -5.97 14.08
CA ALA A 274 -28.43 -5.34 15.33
C ALA A 274 -29.87 -4.78 15.33
N GLY A 275 -30.58 -4.84 14.20
CA GLY A 275 -31.94 -4.32 14.02
C GLY A 275 -32.00 -2.83 13.64
N PHE A 276 -31.02 -2.35 12.88
CA PHE A 276 -30.93 -0.97 12.39
C PHE A 276 -30.84 -0.88 10.85
N ASP A 277 -31.48 -1.81 10.15
CA ASP A 277 -31.48 -1.93 8.69
C ASP A 277 -31.99 -0.67 7.95
N HIS A 278 -32.95 0.07 8.52
CA HIS A 278 -33.42 1.34 7.97
C HIS A 278 -32.62 2.58 8.43
N HIS A 279 -31.54 2.40 9.20
CA HIS A 279 -30.77 3.55 9.68
C HIS A 279 -30.04 4.23 8.50
N PRO A 280 -29.95 5.58 8.43
CA PRO A 280 -29.33 6.29 7.31
C PRO A 280 -27.90 5.85 6.99
N VAL A 281 -27.13 5.42 8.01
CA VAL A 281 -25.78 4.87 7.83
C VAL A 281 -25.80 3.60 6.97
N VAL A 282 -26.75 2.70 7.23
CA VAL A 282 -26.89 1.45 6.46
C VAL A 282 -27.29 1.76 5.03
N LEU A 283 -28.29 2.61 4.82
CA LEU A 283 -28.76 2.95 3.46
C LEU A 283 -27.64 3.56 2.61
N LYS A 284 -26.85 4.47 3.17
CA LYS A 284 -25.68 5.04 2.51
C LYS A 284 -24.58 4.01 2.25
N ALA A 285 -24.34 3.10 3.20
CA ALA A 285 -23.36 2.03 3.02
C ALA A 285 -23.78 1.06 1.91
N ILE A 286 -25.06 0.66 1.84
CA ILE A 286 -25.59 -0.17 0.76
C ILE A 286 -25.46 0.54 -0.59
N GLU A 287 -25.75 1.84 -0.66
CA GLU A 287 -25.57 2.62 -1.88
C GLU A 287 -24.10 2.69 -2.33
N PHE A 288 -23.16 2.82 -1.38
CA PHE A 288 -21.73 2.73 -1.67
C PHE A 288 -21.37 1.35 -2.24
N LEU A 289 -21.88 0.25 -1.66
CA LEU A 289 -21.64 -1.11 -2.16
C LEU A 289 -22.22 -1.30 -3.57
N ARG A 290 -23.40 -0.75 -3.87
CA ARG A 290 -23.99 -0.78 -5.22
C ARG A 290 -23.09 -0.06 -6.23
N LYS A 291 -22.59 1.13 -5.89
CA LYS A 291 -21.74 1.94 -6.79
C LYS A 291 -20.33 1.38 -7.00
N SER A 292 -19.79 0.67 -6.01
CA SER A 292 -18.45 0.09 -6.06
C SER A 292 -18.39 -1.29 -6.73
N ALA A 293 -19.55 -1.86 -7.07
CA ALA A 293 -19.65 -3.12 -7.79
C ALA A 293 -19.04 -3.01 -9.19
N ARG A 294 -18.24 -4.01 -9.58
CA ARG A 294 -17.68 -4.11 -10.93
C ARG A 294 -18.64 -4.77 -11.91
N SER A 295 -18.40 -4.55 -13.19
CA SER A 295 -19.19 -5.15 -14.28
C SER A 295 -19.06 -6.68 -14.35
N ASP A 296 -18.03 -7.28 -13.76
CA ASP A 296 -17.88 -8.74 -13.65
C ASP A 296 -18.60 -9.33 -12.42
N GLY A 297 -19.18 -8.49 -11.55
CA GLY A 297 -19.81 -8.92 -10.31
C GLY A 297 -18.88 -8.97 -9.09
N SER A 298 -17.64 -8.52 -9.22
CA SER A 298 -16.69 -8.46 -8.11
C SER A 298 -16.61 -7.10 -7.44
N TRP A 299 -15.95 -7.06 -6.27
CA TRP A 299 -15.58 -5.82 -5.58
C TRP A 299 -14.07 -5.76 -5.32
N PRO A 300 -13.45 -4.57 -5.42
CA PRO A 300 -12.09 -4.37 -4.92
C PRO A 300 -12.08 -4.14 -3.41
N ILE A 301 -10.88 -4.20 -2.81
CA ILE A 301 -10.68 -3.90 -1.39
C ILE A 301 -10.89 -2.42 -1.05
N ASP A 302 -10.41 -1.56 -1.93
CA ASP A 302 -10.57 -0.11 -1.90
C ASP A 302 -11.00 0.33 -3.31
N THR A 303 -11.84 1.35 -3.40
CA THR A 303 -12.44 1.76 -4.67
C THR A 303 -11.49 2.61 -5.52
N ASN A 304 -10.47 3.25 -4.93
CA ASN A 304 -9.70 4.27 -5.63
C ASN A 304 -8.33 4.51 -5.01
N LEU A 305 -7.26 4.52 -5.82
CA LEU A 305 -5.89 4.87 -5.39
C LEU A 305 -5.31 6.06 -6.18
N ALA A 306 -6.17 6.98 -6.64
CA ALA A 306 -5.79 7.89 -7.70
C ALA A 306 -4.62 8.83 -7.31
N VAL A 307 -4.54 9.30 -6.07
CA VAL A 307 -3.42 10.15 -5.63
C VAL A 307 -2.14 9.33 -5.53
N TRP A 308 -2.22 8.14 -4.94
CA TRP A 308 -1.08 7.23 -4.83
C TRP A 308 -0.49 6.91 -6.20
N VAL A 309 -1.31 6.39 -7.12
CA VAL A 309 -0.85 5.96 -8.44
C VAL A 309 -0.39 7.17 -9.27
N SER A 310 -1.09 8.31 -9.20
CA SER A 310 -0.67 9.52 -9.93
C SER A 310 0.67 10.04 -9.45
N THR A 311 0.90 10.08 -8.14
CA THR A 311 2.17 10.60 -7.60
C THR A 311 3.32 9.64 -7.91
N LEU A 312 3.11 8.32 -7.82
CA LEU A 312 4.11 7.34 -8.28
C LEU A 312 4.40 7.50 -9.78
N ALA A 313 3.37 7.64 -10.63
CA ALA A 313 3.53 7.83 -12.07
C ALA A 313 4.31 9.11 -12.40
N VAL A 314 3.95 10.24 -11.78
CA VAL A 314 4.68 11.51 -11.92
C VAL A 314 6.12 11.37 -11.46
N ASN A 315 6.37 10.71 -10.34
CA ASN A 315 7.72 10.55 -9.79
C ASN A 315 8.57 9.65 -10.72
N ALA A 316 7.99 8.59 -11.27
CA ALA A 316 8.64 7.70 -12.23
C ALA A 316 8.96 8.40 -13.57
N MET A 317 8.02 9.21 -14.08
CA MET A 317 8.21 10.02 -15.30
C MET A 317 9.12 11.23 -15.10
N GLY A 318 9.19 11.73 -13.86
CA GLY A 318 9.62 13.08 -13.56
C GLY A 318 11.03 13.23 -13.01
N MET A 319 11.70 12.20 -12.48
CA MET A 319 13.09 12.35 -11.98
C MET A 319 13.90 11.07 -12.13
N SER A 320 14.54 10.95 -13.27
CA SER A 320 15.95 11.30 -13.24
C SER A 320 16.04 12.77 -13.70
N PRO A 321 16.46 13.75 -12.87
CA PRO A 321 16.76 15.13 -13.32
C PRO A 321 17.72 15.18 -14.51
N TRP A 322 18.35 14.04 -14.76
CA TRP A 322 19.39 13.75 -15.71
C TRP A 322 18.90 13.46 -17.13
N LEU A 323 17.61 13.13 -17.28
CA LEU A 323 17.06 12.83 -18.60
C LEU A 323 16.89 14.14 -19.36
N LYS A 324 17.69 14.32 -20.41
CA LYS A 324 17.34 15.29 -21.47
C LYS A 324 16.00 14.87 -22.09
N PRO A 325 15.20 15.83 -22.58
CA PRO A 325 13.96 15.57 -23.30
C PRO A 325 14.12 14.46 -24.37
N PRO A 326 13.04 13.72 -24.70
CA PRO A 326 11.65 14.02 -24.34
C PRO A 326 11.26 13.49 -22.96
N HIS A 327 10.84 14.40 -22.08
CA HIS A 327 10.21 14.03 -20.82
C HIS A 327 8.80 13.49 -21.13
N PRO A 328 8.38 12.36 -20.54
CA PRO A 328 7.03 11.84 -20.69
C PRO A 328 5.97 12.65 -19.93
N ILE A 329 6.35 13.65 -19.13
CA ILE A 329 5.36 14.62 -18.62
C ILE A 329 4.85 15.39 -19.85
N PRO A 330 3.57 15.21 -20.19
CA PRO A 330 2.99 15.79 -21.39
C PRO A 330 3.03 17.33 -21.38
N ASP A 331 2.67 17.87 -22.54
CA ASP A 331 2.28 19.26 -22.81
C ASP A 331 2.08 20.17 -21.58
N PRO A 332 2.61 21.41 -21.57
CA PRO A 332 2.47 22.34 -20.44
C PRO A 332 1.04 22.48 -19.89
N THR A 333 0.00 22.39 -20.73
CA THR A 333 -1.39 22.42 -20.26
C THR A 333 -1.75 21.19 -19.44
N GLU A 334 -1.36 20.01 -19.87
CA GLU A 334 -1.62 18.76 -19.15
C GLU A 334 -0.87 18.71 -17.81
N ARG A 335 0.36 19.22 -17.76
CA ARG A 335 1.10 19.41 -16.50
C ARG A 335 0.35 20.33 -15.55
N ASP A 336 -0.20 21.42 -16.05
CA ASP A 336 -0.93 22.41 -15.24
C ASP A 336 -2.25 21.83 -14.68
N LEU A 337 -2.95 21.00 -15.47
CA LEU A 337 -4.15 20.27 -15.05
C LEU A 337 -3.83 19.32 -13.89
N LEU A 338 -2.80 18.49 -14.04
CA LEU A 338 -2.39 17.53 -13.01
C LEU A 338 -1.90 18.23 -11.73
N LEU A 339 -1.13 19.31 -11.87
CA LEU A 339 -0.71 20.15 -10.74
C LEU A 339 -1.93 20.71 -10.00
N SER A 340 -2.89 21.27 -10.73
CA SER A 340 -4.12 21.84 -10.16
C SER A 340 -4.95 20.78 -9.44
N TRP A 341 -5.08 19.59 -10.03
CA TRP A 341 -5.78 18.45 -9.42
C TRP A 341 -5.09 18.00 -8.12
N LEU A 342 -3.77 17.84 -8.12
CA LEU A 342 -3.03 17.41 -6.93
C LEU A 342 -3.08 18.45 -5.80
N LEU A 343 -3.01 19.75 -6.13
CA LEU A 343 -3.19 20.84 -5.17
C LEU A 343 -4.62 20.91 -4.59
N ALA A 344 -5.63 20.47 -5.36
CA ALA A 344 -7.01 20.38 -4.90
C ALA A 344 -7.23 19.20 -3.96
N ALA A 345 -6.47 18.10 -4.12
CA ALA A 345 -6.54 16.93 -3.26
C ALA A 345 -5.94 17.13 -1.84
N GLN A 346 -5.23 18.24 -1.58
CA GLN A 346 -4.67 18.51 -0.26
C GLN A 346 -5.76 18.80 0.77
N PHE A 347 -5.68 18.19 1.95
CA PHE A 347 -6.56 18.51 3.07
C PHE A 347 -6.23 19.89 3.66
N ARG A 348 -7.19 20.83 3.60
CA ARG A 348 -7.04 22.21 4.08
C ARG A 348 -7.73 22.51 5.41
N HIS A 349 -8.49 21.54 5.92
CA HIS A 349 -9.17 21.61 7.22
C HIS A 349 -8.88 20.36 8.04
N PRO A 350 -9.07 20.39 9.37
CA PRO A 350 -8.99 19.20 10.19
C PRO A 350 -9.90 18.09 9.64
N HIS A 351 -9.37 16.88 9.51
CA HIS A 351 -10.10 15.77 8.92
C HIS A 351 -11.34 15.41 9.75
N SER A 352 -12.52 15.33 9.14
CA SER A 352 -13.78 15.03 9.84
C SER A 352 -13.71 13.72 10.62
N TYR A 353 -13.24 12.67 9.95
CA TYR A 353 -13.10 11.35 10.55
C TYR A 353 -12.01 11.26 11.63
N THR A 354 -10.74 11.56 11.31
CA THR A 354 -9.59 11.32 12.19
C THR A 354 -9.15 12.51 13.02
N GLN A 355 -9.66 13.71 12.73
CA GLN A 355 -9.19 14.98 13.31
C GLN A 355 -7.70 15.26 13.05
N ALA A 356 -7.12 14.60 12.04
CA ALA A 356 -5.77 14.90 11.57
C ALA A 356 -5.69 16.39 11.19
N PRO A 357 -4.58 17.08 11.53
CA PRO A 357 -4.41 18.48 11.15
C PRO A 357 -4.36 18.64 9.62
N PRO A 358 -4.66 19.82 9.09
CA PRO A 358 -4.57 20.08 7.65
C PRO A 358 -3.12 20.03 7.16
N GLY A 359 -2.94 19.73 5.88
CA GLY A 359 -1.65 19.76 5.17
C GLY A 359 -1.29 18.46 4.46
N GLY A 360 -1.84 17.33 4.89
CA GLY A 360 -1.59 16.03 4.28
C GLY A 360 -2.43 15.76 3.02
N TRP A 361 -2.05 14.70 2.31
CA TRP A 361 -2.79 14.05 1.22
C TRP A 361 -3.12 12.62 1.64
N ALA A 362 -4.23 12.11 1.12
CA ALA A 362 -4.61 10.70 1.21
C ALA A 362 -4.34 10.01 -0.14
N TRP A 363 -4.35 8.68 -0.16
CA TRP A 363 -4.25 7.85 -1.38
C TRP A 363 -5.30 8.12 -2.46
N THR A 364 -6.39 8.80 -2.12
CA THR A 364 -7.52 9.08 -3.00
C THR A 364 -8.02 10.52 -2.82
N PRO A 365 -8.53 11.18 -3.88
CA PRO A 365 -9.23 12.45 -3.74
C PRO A 365 -10.66 12.30 -3.19
N LEU A 366 -11.14 11.07 -3.00
CA LEU A 366 -12.51 10.80 -2.58
C LEU A 366 -12.74 11.09 -1.08
N PRO A 367 -13.99 11.38 -0.66
CA PRO A 367 -14.30 11.81 0.70
C PRO A 367 -13.95 10.82 1.82
N GLY A 368 -13.78 9.54 1.50
CA GLY A 368 -13.36 8.52 2.45
C GLY A 368 -11.85 8.45 2.71
N GLY A 369 -11.02 9.07 1.86
CA GLY A 369 -9.57 9.08 2.03
C GLY A 369 -9.14 9.76 3.32
N VAL A 370 -8.12 9.21 3.99
CA VAL A 370 -7.54 9.79 5.21
C VAL A 370 -6.09 10.18 4.93
N PRO A 371 -5.64 11.38 5.33
CA PRO A 371 -4.29 11.81 5.03
C PRO A 371 -3.26 10.94 5.76
N ASP A 372 -2.24 10.54 5.02
CA ASP A 372 -1.18 9.64 5.49
C ASP A 372 0.21 10.12 5.02
N ALA A 373 1.24 9.63 5.70
CA ALA A 373 2.61 10.04 5.49
C ALA A 373 3.19 9.55 4.17
N ASP A 374 2.67 8.47 3.60
CA ASP A 374 3.18 7.89 2.36
C ASP A 374 2.74 8.76 1.18
N ASP A 375 1.43 8.95 1.03
CA ASP A 375 0.82 9.77 -0.01
C ASP A 375 1.17 11.25 0.12
N THR A 376 1.27 11.77 1.34
CA THR A 376 1.77 13.13 1.55
C THR A 376 3.21 13.29 1.04
N SER A 377 4.07 12.29 1.28
CA SER A 377 5.45 12.33 0.78
C SER A 377 5.49 12.22 -0.74
N GLY A 378 4.73 11.28 -1.32
CA GLY A 378 4.58 11.12 -2.77
C GLY A 378 4.08 12.39 -3.44
N ALA A 379 3.05 13.03 -2.91
CA ALA A 379 2.49 14.29 -3.40
C ALA A 379 3.49 15.44 -3.33
N LEU A 380 4.24 15.57 -2.23
CA LEU A 380 5.26 16.61 -2.09
C LEU A 380 6.37 16.46 -3.13
N ILE A 381 6.82 15.23 -3.40
CA ILE A 381 7.80 14.95 -4.45
C ILE A 381 7.18 15.31 -5.80
N ALA A 382 5.99 14.78 -6.12
CA ALA A 382 5.26 15.04 -7.37
C ALA A 382 5.05 16.54 -7.66
N LEU A 383 4.68 17.33 -6.65
CA LEU A 383 4.53 18.78 -6.77
C LEU A 383 5.81 19.45 -7.24
N ARG A 384 6.97 19.02 -6.74
CA ARG A 384 8.26 19.58 -7.13
C ARG A 384 8.64 19.24 -8.58
N HIS A 385 8.19 18.09 -9.09
CA HIS A 385 8.35 17.76 -10.51
C HIS A 385 7.44 18.58 -11.42
N LEU A 386 6.20 18.81 -11.00
CA LEU A 386 5.19 19.51 -11.78
C LEU A 386 5.39 21.03 -11.77
N ASP A 387 5.95 21.57 -10.69
CA ASP A 387 6.23 23.00 -10.48
C ASP A 387 7.65 23.20 -9.92
N PRO A 388 8.71 23.05 -10.74
CA PRO A 388 10.10 23.13 -10.28
C PRO A 388 10.48 24.46 -9.63
N SER A 389 9.84 25.56 -10.04
CA SER A 389 10.05 26.88 -9.44
C SER A 389 9.33 27.05 -8.09
N GLY A 390 8.42 26.14 -7.74
CA GLY A 390 7.57 26.22 -6.56
C GLY A 390 6.56 27.37 -6.62
N SER A 391 6.37 28.01 -7.77
CA SER A 391 5.57 29.23 -7.93
C SER A 391 4.13 29.10 -7.44
N ARG A 392 3.51 27.92 -7.64
CA ARG A 392 2.13 27.61 -7.24
C ARG A 392 2.09 26.70 -6.03
N SER A 393 3.10 25.84 -5.87
CA SER A 393 3.10 24.72 -4.92
C SER A 393 3.81 24.99 -3.60
N SER A 394 4.67 26.02 -3.49
CA SER A 394 5.49 26.28 -2.29
C SER A 394 4.69 26.37 -0.98
N ARG A 395 3.49 26.96 -1.01
CA ARG A 395 2.63 27.06 0.18
C ARG A 395 2.08 25.69 0.59
N ALA A 396 1.58 24.93 -0.38
CA ALA A 396 1.07 23.58 -0.16
C ALA A 396 2.20 22.64 0.31
N ALA A 397 3.41 22.81 -0.24
CA ALA A 397 4.59 22.08 0.18
C ALA A 397 4.96 22.40 1.64
N ALA A 398 5.00 23.68 2.02
CA ALA A 398 5.28 24.09 3.39
C ALA A 398 4.31 23.47 4.41
N THR A 399 3.02 23.45 4.10
CA THR A 399 2.00 22.85 4.98
C THR A 399 2.13 21.34 5.06
N GLY A 400 2.38 20.65 3.95
CA GLY A 400 2.61 19.21 3.93
C GLY A 400 3.87 18.78 4.69
N LEU A 401 4.97 19.51 4.54
CA LEU A 401 6.22 19.22 5.26
C LEU A 401 6.06 19.41 6.76
N ASN A 402 5.34 20.44 7.19
CA ASN A 402 5.02 20.65 8.60
C ASN A 402 4.08 19.57 9.15
N TRP A 403 3.14 19.10 8.34
CA TRP A 403 2.26 17.98 8.69
C TRP A 403 3.06 16.69 8.91
N LEU A 404 3.95 16.30 7.98
CA LEU A 404 4.85 15.15 8.12
C LEU A 404 5.72 15.24 9.37
N ARG A 405 6.30 16.42 9.64
CA ARG A 405 7.09 16.64 10.85
C ARG A 405 6.26 16.48 12.13
N GLY A 406 4.98 16.83 12.09
CA GLY A 406 4.04 16.65 13.19
C GLY A 406 3.77 15.18 13.50
N LEU A 407 3.85 14.29 12.50
CA LEU A 407 3.68 12.85 12.66
C LEU A 407 4.90 12.12 13.23
N GLN A 408 6.11 12.67 13.06
CA GLN A 408 7.35 12.00 13.44
C GLN A 408 7.33 11.53 14.91
N ASN A 409 7.56 10.23 15.11
CA ASN A 409 7.54 9.59 16.41
C ASN A 409 8.81 9.92 17.23
N ARG A 410 8.80 9.53 18.51
CA ARG A 410 9.88 9.81 19.45
C ARG A 410 11.18 9.09 19.09
N ASP A 411 11.07 7.86 18.58
CA ASP A 411 12.16 7.03 18.03
C ASP A 411 12.83 7.66 16.78
N GLY A 412 12.21 8.68 16.19
CA GLY A 412 12.71 9.39 15.02
C GLY A 412 12.11 8.92 13.70
N GLY A 413 11.41 7.78 13.68
CA GLY A 413 10.74 7.30 12.48
C GLY A 413 9.40 7.98 12.24
N VAL A 414 8.81 7.70 11.09
CA VAL A 414 7.51 8.26 10.66
C VAL A 414 6.50 7.13 10.53
N PRO A 415 5.33 7.25 11.18
CA PRO A 415 4.22 6.31 11.04
C PRO A 415 3.31 6.67 9.85
N THR A 416 2.37 5.79 9.50
CA THR A 416 1.44 6.01 8.38
C THR A 416 0.45 7.15 8.63
N PHE A 417 -0.40 7.04 9.66
CA PHE A 417 -1.56 7.92 9.79
C PHE A 417 -1.48 8.90 10.96
N CYS A 418 -0.89 8.46 12.07
CA CYS A 418 -0.88 9.26 13.28
C CYS A 418 0.37 9.04 14.13
N ARG A 419 0.80 10.12 14.79
CA ARG A 419 1.82 10.04 15.83
C ARG A 419 1.28 9.22 17.00
N GLY A 420 2.06 8.26 17.48
CA GLY A 420 1.63 7.38 18.55
C GLY A 420 2.74 6.83 19.41
N TRP A 421 2.46 5.68 20.01
CA TRP A 421 3.36 4.98 20.94
C TRP A 421 4.13 3.84 20.26
N GLY A 422 3.83 3.59 18.99
CA GLY A 422 4.50 2.60 18.15
C GLY A 422 4.11 1.17 18.46
N THR A 423 2.88 0.96 18.92
CA THR A 423 2.40 -0.36 19.39
C THR A 423 1.49 -1.05 18.39
N LEU A 424 0.91 -0.30 17.46
CA LEU A 424 -0.02 -0.78 16.45
C LEU A 424 0.58 -0.53 15.06
N PRO A 425 0.22 -1.32 14.04
CA PRO A 425 0.77 -1.16 12.69
C PRO A 425 0.67 0.27 12.13
N PHE A 426 -0.32 1.04 12.57
CA PHE A 426 -0.70 2.33 12.00
C PHE A 426 -0.05 3.54 12.67
N ASP A 427 0.42 3.36 13.92
CA ASP A 427 1.09 4.37 14.72
C ASP A 427 2.57 4.06 14.95
N ARG A 428 3.03 2.87 14.53
CA ARG A 428 4.44 2.49 14.51
C ARG A 428 5.17 3.11 13.33
N SER A 429 6.38 3.54 13.62
CA SER A 429 7.33 3.97 12.62
C SER A 429 7.68 2.80 11.69
N SER A 430 7.83 3.08 10.40
CA SER A 430 8.25 2.09 9.41
C SER A 430 9.40 2.60 8.54
N PRO A 431 10.38 1.76 8.15
CA PRO A 431 11.52 2.19 7.33
C PRO A 431 11.15 2.81 5.98
N ASP A 432 10.24 2.19 5.23
CA ASP A 432 9.73 2.65 3.92
C ASP A 432 9.06 4.04 4.01
N ILE A 433 8.12 4.21 4.94
CA ILE A 433 7.42 5.49 5.15
C ILE A 433 8.39 6.58 5.64
N THR A 434 9.31 6.21 6.53
CA THR A 434 10.37 7.12 7.01
C THR A 434 11.26 7.56 5.86
N ALA A 435 11.60 6.64 4.94
CA ALA A 435 12.38 6.93 3.75
C ALA A 435 11.63 7.90 2.81
N HIS A 436 10.33 7.70 2.58
CA HIS A 436 9.52 8.62 1.79
C HIS A 436 9.47 10.03 2.40
N ALA A 437 9.29 10.14 3.72
CA ALA A 437 9.34 11.43 4.41
C ALA A 437 10.72 12.11 4.30
N VAL A 438 11.81 11.34 4.39
CA VAL A 438 13.18 11.87 4.19
C VAL A 438 13.34 12.44 2.78
N ARG A 439 12.84 11.76 1.73
CA ARG A 439 12.88 12.28 0.35
C ARG A 439 12.07 13.58 0.23
N ALA A 440 10.85 13.61 0.76
CA ALA A 440 10.01 14.80 0.74
C ALA A 440 10.61 15.98 1.51
N TRP A 441 11.28 15.75 2.64
CA TRP A 441 12.00 16.81 3.36
C TRP A 441 13.22 17.32 2.61
N THR A 442 13.97 16.42 1.99
CA THR A 442 15.22 16.74 1.28
C THR A 442 14.94 17.55 0.01
N ILE A 443 13.89 17.19 -0.72
CA ILE A 443 13.59 17.76 -2.03
C ILE A 443 13.17 19.24 -1.96
N TRP A 444 12.65 19.69 -0.82
CA TRP A 444 12.19 21.06 -0.58
C TRP A 444 13.06 21.86 0.43
N SER A 445 14.15 21.29 0.96
CA SER A 445 14.84 21.87 2.12
C SER A 445 15.44 23.25 1.89
N GLU A 446 15.81 23.56 0.64
CA GLU A 446 16.46 24.81 0.24
C GLU A 446 15.49 25.97 0.00
N ASP A 447 14.19 25.68 -0.20
CA ASP A 447 13.20 26.68 -0.59
C ASP A 447 12.62 27.46 0.60
N PHE A 448 13.00 27.11 1.83
CA PHE A 448 12.44 27.71 3.04
C PHE A 448 13.46 28.51 3.85
N SER A 449 12.93 29.37 4.74
CA SER A 449 13.73 30.19 5.64
C SER A 449 14.76 29.37 6.43
N PRO A 450 15.90 29.96 6.84
CA PRO A 450 16.96 29.25 7.56
C PRO A 450 16.47 28.46 8.80
N LYS A 451 15.46 29.00 9.50
CA LYS A 451 14.81 28.35 10.63
C LYS A 451 14.09 27.06 10.23
N HIS A 452 13.31 27.09 9.15
CA HIS A 452 12.61 25.90 8.64
C HIS A 452 13.60 24.87 8.10
N LYS A 453 14.63 25.30 7.36
CA LYS A 453 15.71 24.42 6.90
C LYS A 453 16.38 23.68 8.05
N LEU A 454 16.69 24.36 9.16
CA LEU A 454 17.25 23.73 10.36
C LEU A 454 16.28 22.71 10.99
N GLN A 455 14.98 23.02 11.02
CA GLN A 455 13.96 22.12 11.55
C GLN A 455 13.79 20.85 10.69
N ILE A 456 13.80 21.00 9.35
CA ILE A 456 13.81 19.89 8.40
C ILE A 456 15.06 19.04 8.62
N ARG A 457 16.25 19.67 8.70
CA ARG A 457 17.51 18.96 8.97
C ARG A 457 17.46 18.13 10.26
N ARG A 458 16.92 18.69 11.36
CA ARG A 458 16.73 17.94 12.61
C ARG A 458 15.79 16.74 12.44
N SER A 459 14.75 16.88 11.63
CA SER A 459 13.79 15.80 11.35
C SER A 459 14.47 14.69 10.55
N ILE A 460 15.25 15.03 9.52
CA ILE A 460 16.07 14.07 8.75
C ILE A 460 17.09 13.37 9.66
N THR A 461 17.82 14.08 10.52
CA THR A 461 18.78 13.45 11.44
C THR A 461 18.12 12.41 12.35
N ARG A 462 16.94 12.70 12.89
CA ARG A 462 16.17 11.76 13.72
C ARG A 462 15.71 10.54 12.91
N ALA A 463 15.24 10.77 11.68
CA ALA A 463 14.82 9.72 10.76
C ALA A 463 16.00 8.79 10.41
N LEU A 464 17.18 9.33 10.15
CA LEU A 464 18.39 8.52 9.92
C LEU A 464 18.79 7.71 11.16
N GLY A 465 18.62 8.28 12.36
CA GLY A 465 18.77 7.53 13.61
C GLY A 465 17.86 6.30 13.65
N PHE A 466 16.56 6.47 13.35
CA PHE A 466 15.62 5.36 13.27
C PHE A 466 15.99 4.34 12.18
N LEU A 467 16.33 4.79 10.97
CA LEU A 467 16.71 3.91 9.87
C LEU A 467 17.96 3.09 10.21
N GLN A 468 18.95 3.70 10.86
CA GLN A 468 20.14 2.99 11.32
C GLN A 468 19.82 1.92 12.37
N HIS A 469 18.93 2.21 13.32
CA HIS A 469 18.52 1.25 14.35
C HIS A 469 17.63 0.12 13.82
N SER A 470 16.88 0.37 12.75
CA SER A 470 15.96 -0.60 12.12
C SER A 470 16.59 -1.41 11.00
N GLN A 471 17.81 -1.06 10.57
CA GLN A 471 18.57 -1.85 9.59
C GLN A 471 18.87 -3.22 10.19
N GLN A 472 18.52 -4.27 9.46
CA GLN A 472 18.81 -5.65 9.84
C GLN A 472 20.32 -5.91 9.78
N SER A 473 20.79 -6.94 10.48
CA SER A 473 22.22 -7.32 10.49
C SER A 473 22.77 -7.66 9.10
N ASN A 474 21.91 -8.12 8.19
CA ASN A 474 22.25 -8.40 6.80
C ASN A 474 22.22 -7.16 5.88
N GLY A 475 21.85 -5.98 6.40
CA GLY A 475 21.78 -4.72 5.65
C GLY A 475 20.39 -4.33 5.13
N SER A 476 19.38 -5.20 5.25
CA SER A 476 18.02 -4.97 4.73
C SER A 476 17.12 -4.16 5.67
N TRP A 477 15.98 -3.71 5.17
CA TRP A 477 14.87 -3.17 5.97
C TRP A 477 13.54 -3.85 5.62
N ILE A 478 12.70 -4.03 6.64
CA ILE A 478 11.38 -4.63 6.49
C ILE A 478 10.33 -3.52 6.35
N PRO A 479 9.55 -3.48 5.25
CA PRO A 479 8.48 -2.50 5.05
C PRO A 479 7.22 -2.89 5.85
N LEU A 480 6.24 -1.98 5.88
CA LEU A 480 4.99 -2.18 6.61
C LEU A 480 3.82 -2.56 5.71
N TRP A 481 3.66 -1.88 4.58
CA TRP A 481 2.48 -1.99 3.70
C TRP A 481 2.73 -2.86 2.47
N PHE A 482 3.91 -3.47 2.36
CA PHE A 482 4.28 -4.29 1.24
C PHE A 482 4.85 -5.63 1.73
N GLY A 483 4.48 -6.72 1.07
CA GLY A 483 4.79 -8.09 1.47
C GLY A 483 5.13 -8.99 0.29
N SER A 484 5.49 -10.24 0.57
CA SER A 484 5.63 -11.29 -0.44
C SER A 484 4.88 -12.57 -0.06
N HIS A 485 4.01 -13.08 -0.94
CA HIS A 485 3.29 -14.36 -0.78
C HIS A 485 4.21 -15.57 -0.61
N HIS A 486 5.44 -15.45 -1.11
CA HIS A 486 6.41 -16.54 -1.12
C HIS A 486 7.17 -16.68 0.21
N GLN A 487 6.89 -15.80 1.19
CA GLN A 487 7.51 -15.81 2.50
C GLN A 487 6.53 -16.21 3.59
N LYS A 488 6.98 -17.07 4.50
CA LYS A 488 6.17 -17.54 5.63
C LYS A 488 5.78 -16.40 6.59
N ASP A 489 6.67 -15.43 6.75
CA ASP A 489 6.41 -14.23 7.56
C ASP A 489 5.79 -13.08 6.75
N GLU A 490 5.48 -13.33 5.47
CA GLU A 490 4.85 -12.40 4.54
C GLU A 490 5.66 -11.11 4.29
N THR A 491 6.94 -11.06 4.68
CA THR A 491 7.79 -9.86 4.56
C THR A 491 8.33 -9.62 3.14
N ASN A 492 8.66 -8.36 2.83
CA ASN A 492 9.27 -7.97 1.55
C ASN A 492 10.51 -7.06 1.76
N PRO A 493 11.64 -7.63 2.23
CA PRO A 493 12.85 -6.85 2.45
C PRO A 493 13.40 -6.19 1.18
N VAL A 494 13.13 -6.71 -0.03
CA VAL A 494 13.54 -6.05 -1.28
C VAL A 494 12.83 -4.72 -1.43
N TYR A 495 11.50 -4.68 -1.28
CA TYR A 495 10.74 -3.44 -1.31
C TYR A 495 11.25 -2.43 -0.28
N GLY A 496 11.31 -2.83 1.00
CA GLY A 496 11.69 -1.94 2.10
C GLY A 496 13.11 -1.37 1.92
N THR A 497 14.07 -2.24 1.58
CA THR A 497 15.46 -1.82 1.35
C THR A 497 15.57 -0.89 0.17
N SER A 498 14.89 -1.16 -0.93
CA SER A 498 14.90 -0.29 -2.11
C SER A 498 14.37 1.10 -1.81
N ARG A 499 13.26 1.23 -1.07
CA ARG A 499 12.73 2.56 -0.70
C ARG A 499 13.71 3.34 0.20
N VAL A 500 14.35 2.67 1.16
CA VAL A 500 15.38 3.29 2.02
C VAL A 500 16.60 3.73 1.22
N VAL A 501 17.09 2.90 0.30
CA VAL A 501 18.21 3.25 -0.59
C VAL A 501 17.91 4.50 -1.40
N MET A 502 16.69 4.65 -1.94
CA MET A 502 16.29 5.87 -2.66
C MET A 502 16.34 7.12 -1.78
N ALA A 503 15.96 7.01 -0.50
CA ALA A 503 16.07 8.12 0.44
C ALA A 503 17.54 8.45 0.77
N LEU A 504 18.34 7.44 1.10
CA LEU A 504 19.75 7.61 1.42
C LEU A 504 20.53 8.22 0.26
N SER A 505 20.27 7.78 -0.97
CA SER A 505 20.94 8.26 -2.18
C SER A 505 20.61 9.73 -2.50
N SER A 506 19.52 10.27 -1.95
CA SER A 506 19.14 11.67 -2.15
C SER A 506 19.86 12.66 -1.21
N LEU A 507 20.56 12.15 -0.18
CA LEU A 507 21.13 12.96 0.90
C LEU A 507 22.58 13.35 0.66
N ASN A 508 22.93 14.57 1.03
CA ASN A 508 24.33 15.02 1.01
C ASN A 508 25.15 14.31 2.12
N HIS A 509 26.08 13.44 1.71
CA HIS A 509 26.91 12.64 2.62
C HIS A 509 27.85 13.47 3.53
N ARG A 510 28.19 14.71 3.18
CA ARG A 510 28.95 15.61 4.08
C ARG A 510 28.09 16.09 5.25
N VAL A 511 26.80 16.31 4.99
CA VAL A 511 25.84 16.76 6.00
C VAL A 511 25.44 15.60 6.91
N PHE A 512 25.38 14.39 6.35
CA PHE A 512 24.96 13.15 7.02
C PHE A 512 25.99 12.03 6.81
N PRO A 513 27.13 12.06 7.53
CA PRO A 513 28.26 11.14 7.31
C PRO A 513 27.96 9.66 7.61
N GLN A 514 26.86 9.36 8.30
CA GLN A 514 26.41 7.99 8.55
C GLN A 514 25.79 7.29 7.33
N VAL A 515 25.38 8.05 6.30
CA VAL A 515 24.63 7.53 5.14
C VAL A 515 25.42 6.48 4.34
N PRO A 516 26.70 6.69 3.96
CA PRO A 516 27.42 5.75 3.10
C PRO A 516 27.55 4.33 3.67
N VAL A 517 27.62 4.19 5.00
CA VAL A 517 27.74 2.89 5.67
C VAL A 517 26.44 2.09 5.51
N MET A 518 25.30 2.71 5.85
CA MET A 518 23.98 2.08 5.68
C MET A 518 23.72 1.73 4.21
N LEU A 519 24.05 2.66 3.30
CA LEU A 519 23.84 2.51 1.87
C LEU A 519 24.66 1.34 1.30
N ARG A 520 25.94 1.21 1.67
CA ARG A 520 26.79 0.11 1.18
C ARG A 520 26.31 -1.26 1.66
N ALA A 521 25.92 -1.37 2.93
CA ALA A 521 25.36 -2.61 3.46
C ALA A 521 24.08 -3.02 2.72
N ALA A 522 23.22 -2.04 2.41
CA ALA A 522 21.99 -2.25 1.66
C ALA A 522 22.24 -2.74 0.23
N LEU A 523 23.17 -2.11 -0.50
CA LEU A 523 23.51 -2.49 -1.88
C LEU A 523 24.16 -3.88 -1.95
N ASN A 524 25.04 -4.20 -1.00
CA ASN A 524 25.60 -5.55 -0.88
C ASN A 524 24.50 -6.59 -0.69
N TRP A 525 23.53 -6.29 0.17
CA TRP A 525 22.40 -7.18 0.40
C TRP A 525 21.54 -7.35 -0.85
N ILE A 526 21.11 -6.25 -1.49
CA ILE A 526 20.30 -6.30 -2.72
C ILE A 526 21.01 -7.13 -3.80
N ALA A 527 22.31 -6.90 -4.03
CA ALA A 527 23.07 -7.66 -5.01
C ALA A 527 23.17 -9.16 -4.65
N SER A 528 23.27 -9.50 -3.36
CA SER A 528 23.39 -10.88 -2.89
C SER A 528 22.10 -11.71 -3.00
N VAL A 529 20.93 -11.07 -3.03
CA VAL A 529 19.63 -11.75 -3.07
C VAL A 529 19.01 -11.82 -4.48
N ARG A 530 19.78 -11.43 -5.51
CA ARG A 530 19.41 -11.62 -6.91
C ARG A 530 19.23 -13.11 -7.21
N ASN A 531 18.18 -13.45 -7.94
CA ASN A 531 17.95 -14.82 -8.40
C ASN A 531 18.89 -15.23 -9.54
N GLU A 532 18.96 -16.54 -9.81
CA GLU A 532 19.76 -17.08 -10.91
C GLU A 532 19.29 -16.60 -12.30
N ASP A 533 18.00 -16.28 -12.43
CA ASP A 533 17.44 -15.72 -13.66
C ASP A 533 17.82 -14.25 -13.89
N GLY A 534 18.45 -13.60 -12.92
CA GLY A 534 18.86 -12.20 -12.96
C GLY A 534 17.88 -11.22 -12.32
N GLY A 535 16.64 -11.64 -12.02
CA GLY A 535 15.62 -10.81 -11.38
C GLY A 535 15.62 -10.89 -9.85
N TRP A 536 14.62 -10.25 -9.24
CA TRP A 536 14.36 -10.28 -7.79
C TRP A 536 12.89 -10.60 -7.51
N GLY A 537 12.67 -11.40 -6.48
CA GLY A 537 11.40 -11.46 -5.74
C GLY A 537 11.50 -10.70 -4.41
N GLY A 538 10.52 -10.87 -3.52
CA GLY A 538 10.49 -10.17 -2.22
C GLY A 538 11.69 -10.42 -1.30
N THR A 539 12.41 -11.52 -1.49
CA THR A 539 13.67 -11.89 -0.83
C THR A 539 14.36 -12.99 -1.64
N GLN A 540 15.50 -13.48 -1.15
CA GLN A 540 16.25 -14.57 -1.77
C GLN A 540 15.38 -15.82 -2.00
N GLY A 541 15.37 -16.34 -3.23
CA GLY A 541 14.66 -17.56 -3.61
C GLY A 541 13.15 -17.37 -3.86
N ALA A 542 12.59 -16.19 -3.62
CA ALA A 542 11.25 -15.87 -4.09
C ALA A 542 11.28 -15.66 -5.62
N PRO A 543 10.25 -16.10 -6.38
CA PRO A 543 10.20 -15.89 -7.83
C PRO A 543 10.36 -14.43 -8.24
N SER A 544 11.07 -14.20 -9.34
CA SER A 544 11.30 -12.86 -9.88
C SER A 544 10.02 -12.24 -10.42
N THR A 545 9.76 -10.98 -10.06
CA THR A 545 8.58 -10.20 -10.48
C THR A 545 9.03 -8.91 -11.17
N LEU A 546 8.14 -8.25 -11.91
CA LEU A 546 8.44 -6.95 -12.50
C LEU A 546 8.62 -5.90 -11.41
N GLU A 547 7.81 -5.94 -10.37
CA GLU A 547 7.82 -4.97 -9.28
C GLU A 547 9.12 -5.02 -8.49
N GLU A 548 9.46 -6.15 -7.86
CA GLU A 548 10.66 -6.28 -7.04
C GLU A 548 11.95 -6.15 -7.85
N THR A 549 12.00 -6.69 -9.08
CA THR A 549 13.17 -6.47 -9.96
C THR A 549 13.37 -5.00 -10.27
N SER A 550 12.30 -4.28 -10.58
CA SER A 550 12.38 -2.84 -10.85
C SER A 550 12.80 -2.04 -9.62
N LEU A 551 12.24 -2.35 -8.46
CA LEU A 551 12.59 -1.71 -7.19
C LEU A 551 14.07 -1.94 -6.84
N ALA A 552 14.58 -3.16 -7.03
CA ALA A 552 15.99 -3.49 -6.80
C ALA A 552 16.93 -2.75 -7.76
N LEU A 553 16.57 -2.69 -9.05
CA LEU A 553 17.34 -1.99 -10.08
C LEU A 553 17.39 -0.48 -9.87
N GLU A 554 16.26 0.15 -9.55
CA GLU A 554 16.20 1.57 -9.22
C GLU A 554 17.14 1.90 -8.04
N ALA A 555 17.10 1.07 -7.00
CA ALA A 555 17.93 1.21 -5.81
C ALA A 555 19.42 0.99 -6.10
N LEU A 556 19.79 -0.06 -6.86
CA LEU A 556 21.17 -0.31 -7.27
C LEU A 556 21.72 0.87 -8.07
N ALA A 557 20.98 1.34 -9.07
CA ALA A 557 21.43 2.44 -9.92
C ALA A 557 21.63 3.73 -9.11
N ALA A 558 20.64 4.12 -8.31
CA ALA A 558 20.74 5.32 -7.48
C ALA A 558 21.86 5.23 -6.43
N GLY A 559 22.01 4.08 -5.79
CA GLY A 559 23.01 3.87 -4.75
C GLY A 559 24.44 3.83 -5.28
N ILE A 560 24.68 3.21 -6.44
CA ILE A 560 26.00 3.21 -7.10
C ILE A 560 26.43 4.64 -7.44
N ILE A 561 25.52 5.44 -8.00
CA ILE A 561 25.78 6.86 -8.29
C ILE A 561 26.12 7.61 -7.00
N ALA A 562 25.28 7.48 -5.96
CA ALA A 562 25.45 8.20 -4.71
C ALA A 562 26.77 7.86 -3.99
N LEU A 563 27.21 6.60 -4.01
CA LEU A 563 28.50 6.20 -3.42
C LEU A 563 29.71 6.68 -4.24
N GLY A 564 29.56 6.83 -5.55
CA GLY A 564 30.65 7.23 -6.43
C GLY A 564 30.91 8.74 -6.48
N VAL A 565 29.94 9.56 -6.09
CA VAL A 565 30.11 11.02 -5.99
C VAL A 565 30.98 11.37 -4.80
N SER A 566 32.19 11.87 -5.08
CA SER A 566 33.02 12.50 -4.07
C SER A 566 32.45 13.86 -3.75
N GLY A 567 31.83 14.04 -2.59
CA GLY A 567 31.42 15.37 -2.18
C GLY A 567 32.65 16.27 -2.07
N GLU A 568 32.96 17.05 -3.11
CA GLU A 568 33.80 18.26 -3.11
C GLU A 568 32.85 19.48 -3.21
N PRO A 569 33.15 20.61 -2.55
CA PRO A 569 32.24 21.74 -2.53
C PRO A 569 32.34 22.49 -3.85
N LEU A 570 31.24 22.56 -4.57
CA LEU A 570 30.94 23.76 -5.35
C LEU A 570 29.85 24.49 -4.56
N GLU A 571 30.19 25.65 -4.03
CA GLU A 571 29.23 26.52 -3.37
C GLU A 571 28.06 26.78 -4.34
N ASN A 572 26.82 26.58 -3.88
CA ASN A 572 25.55 26.77 -4.61
C ASN A 572 25.03 25.61 -5.49
N ILE A 573 25.49 24.37 -5.30
CA ILE A 573 24.91 23.24 -6.02
C ILE A 573 23.65 22.67 -5.30
N PRO A 574 22.52 22.45 -6.01
CA PRO A 574 21.35 21.78 -5.44
C PRO A 574 21.66 20.37 -4.91
N SER A 575 20.76 19.78 -4.12
CA SER A 575 20.96 18.43 -3.57
C SER A 575 21.24 17.41 -4.68
N LEU A 576 21.97 16.33 -4.35
CA LEU A 576 22.38 15.26 -5.29
C LEU A 576 21.30 14.86 -6.31
N PRO A 577 20.00 14.70 -5.97
CA PRO A 577 18.97 14.32 -6.94
C PRO A 577 18.48 15.47 -7.84
N TYR A 578 19.31 16.46 -8.19
CA TYR A 578 18.95 17.59 -9.08
C TYR A 578 20.00 18.03 -10.08
N LEU A 579 21.15 17.40 -10.00
CA LEU A 579 22.25 17.68 -10.90
C LEU A 579 21.93 17.05 -12.29
N SER A 580 22.62 17.42 -13.37
CA SER A 580 22.54 16.78 -14.71
C SER A 580 23.73 15.82 -14.95
N PRO A 581 23.72 14.82 -15.89
CA PRO A 581 24.75 13.76 -15.88
C PRO A 581 26.16 14.35 -15.94
N ASP A 582 26.24 15.46 -16.66
CA ASP A 582 27.39 16.31 -16.79
C ASP A 582 27.79 16.91 -15.44
N ASP A 583 26.87 17.48 -14.66
CA ASP A 583 27.14 17.91 -13.27
C ASP A 583 27.52 16.76 -12.32
N LEU A 584 26.93 15.56 -12.45
CA LEU A 584 27.38 14.39 -11.65
C LEU A 584 28.81 14.04 -11.96
N ARG A 585 29.15 13.95 -13.24
CA ARG A 585 30.50 13.68 -13.71
C ARG A 585 31.48 14.73 -13.19
N LEU A 586 31.06 16.00 -13.11
CA LEU A 586 31.84 17.08 -12.50
C LEU A 586 32.03 16.91 -10.99
N GLN A 587 31.13 16.22 -10.29
CA GLN A 587 31.28 15.88 -8.87
C GLN A 587 32.04 14.57 -8.61
N LEU A 588 32.35 13.79 -9.65
CA LEU A 588 33.25 12.65 -9.50
C LEU A 588 34.69 13.14 -9.29
N ARG A 589 35.50 12.36 -8.56
CA ARG A 589 36.92 12.68 -8.35
C ARG A 589 37.63 12.81 -9.71
N PRO A 590 38.31 13.94 -10.01
CA PRO A 590 39.06 14.09 -11.25
C PRO A 590 40.08 12.95 -11.42
N GLY A 591 40.00 12.21 -12.53
CA GLY A 591 40.91 11.09 -12.83
C GLY A 591 40.55 9.73 -12.23
N MET A 592 39.51 9.64 -11.38
CA MET A 592 38.90 8.37 -10.96
C MET A 592 37.46 8.33 -11.43
N GLY A 593 37.17 7.59 -12.51
CA GLY A 593 35.78 7.34 -12.93
C GLY A 593 34.93 6.75 -11.81
N LEU A 594 33.60 6.70 -11.97
CA LEU A 594 32.67 6.23 -10.93
C LEU A 594 33.18 4.92 -10.28
N PRO A 595 33.60 4.94 -9.00
CA PRO A 595 34.06 3.75 -8.30
C PRO A 595 32.83 2.92 -7.94
N ALA A 596 32.50 1.98 -8.82
CA ALA A 596 31.38 1.08 -8.65
C ALA A 596 31.90 -0.30 -8.27
N ASP A 597 31.31 -0.90 -7.24
CA ASP A 597 31.61 -2.27 -6.83
C ASP A 597 31.22 -3.22 -7.99
N PRO A 598 32.13 -4.08 -8.47
CA PRO A 598 31.84 -5.02 -9.54
C PRO A 598 30.60 -5.88 -9.27
N LEU A 599 30.37 -6.25 -8.00
CA LEU A 599 29.19 -7.01 -7.60
C LEU A 599 27.90 -6.24 -7.87
N HIS A 600 27.86 -4.94 -7.55
CA HIS A 600 26.68 -4.11 -7.76
C HIS A 600 26.41 -3.88 -9.25
N LEU A 601 27.45 -3.67 -10.05
CA LEU A 601 27.31 -3.53 -11.51
C LEU A 601 26.85 -4.82 -12.17
N GLN A 602 27.40 -5.97 -11.77
CA GLN A 602 26.97 -7.27 -12.28
C GLN A 602 25.50 -7.54 -11.93
N ALA A 603 25.07 -7.19 -10.70
CA ALA A 603 23.67 -7.26 -10.30
C ALA A 603 22.79 -6.37 -11.19
N ALA A 604 23.16 -5.10 -11.36
CA ALA A 604 22.41 -4.15 -12.19
C ALA A 604 22.28 -4.59 -13.66
N ARG A 605 23.35 -5.13 -14.27
CA ARG A 605 23.31 -5.68 -15.63
C ARG A 605 22.33 -6.83 -15.77
N ALA A 606 22.47 -7.87 -14.93
CA ALA A 606 21.62 -9.06 -15.00
C ALA A 606 20.13 -8.71 -14.80
N GLY A 607 19.83 -7.79 -13.89
CA GLY A 607 18.48 -7.28 -13.72
C GLY A 607 17.96 -6.50 -14.92
N ALA A 608 18.80 -5.63 -15.51
CA ALA A 608 18.42 -4.88 -16.69
C ALA A 608 18.12 -5.81 -17.88
N ASP A 609 18.90 -6.88 -18.06
CA ASP A 609 18.62 -7.92 -19.05
C ASP A 609 17.29 -8.60 -18.79
N TRP A 610 17.04 -9.04 -17.55
CA TRP A 610 15.79 -9.69 -17.18
C TRP A 610 14.58 -8.77 -17.41
N LEU A 611 14.66 -7.52 -16.92
CA LEU A 611 13.57 -6.54 -17.01
C LEU A 611 13.23 -6.21 -18.47
N THR A 612 14.23 -5.92 -19.28
CA THR A 612 14.02 -5.57 -20.70
C THR A 612 13.47 -6.76 -21.49
N ALA A 613 13.96 -7.98 -21.24
CA ALA A 613 13.44 -9.20 -21.87
C ALA A 613 11.97 -9.44 -21.51
N LYS A 614 11.59 -9.24 -20.25
CA LYS A 614 10.20 -9.37 -19.79
C LYS A 614 9.28 -8.32 -20.40
N ILE A 615 9.71 -7.08 -20.52
CA ILE A 615 8.90 -6.00 -21.13
C ILE A 615 8.75 -6.20 -22.64
N GLN A 616 9.81 -6.58 -23.34
CA GLN A 616 9.79 -6.77 -24.81
C GLN A 616 8.98 -8.00 -25.24
N GLY A 617 9.00 -9.07 -24.44
CA GLY A 617 8.27 -10.31 -24.74
C GLY A 617 6.83 -10.36 -24.25
N ALA A 618 6.34 -9.33 -23.54
CA ALA A 618 5.03 -9.35 -22.91
C ALA A 618 3.95 -8.67 -23.76
N GLU A 619 3.01 -9.49 -24.27
CA GLU A 619 1.72 -8.99 -24.75
C GLU A 619 0.98 -8.29 -23.60
N ASP A 620 0.89 -8.96 -22.44
CA ASP A 620 0.30 -8.42 -21.20
C ASP A 620 1.32 -8.30 -20.07
N ILE A 621 1.30 -7.15 -19.38
CA ILE A 621 2.07 -6.92 -18.14
C ILE A 621 1.20 -7.32 -16.96
N ILE A 622 1.57 -8.41 -16.28
CA ILE A 622 0.80 -8.99 -15.19
C ILE A 622 1.29 -8.40 -13.86
N PRO A 623 0.42 -7.74 -13.08
CA PRO A 623 0.76 -7.23 -11.76
C PRO A 623 0.82 -8.35 -10.71
N THR A 624 1.70 -8.22 -9.73
CA THR A 624 1.90 -9.18 -8.63
C THR A 624 1.26 -8.69 -7.33
N PRO A 625 0.65 -9.58 -6.51
CA PRO A 625 0.23 -9.23 -5.16
C PRO A 625 1.44 -8.90 -4.27
N ILE A 626 1.67 -7.61 -4.06
CA ILE A 626 2.74 -7.11 -3.18
C ILE A 626 2.23 -6.13 -2.12
N GLY A 627 1.01 -5.61 -2.27
CA GLY A 627 0.45 -4.59 -1.39
C GLY A 627 -0.39 -5.17 -0.27
N PHE A 628 -0.36 -4.52 0.88
CA PHE A 628 -1.26 -4.80 2.00
C PHE A 628 -2.24 -3.66 2.24
N TYR A 629 -3.53 -3.98 2.23
CA TYR A 629 -4.54 -3.15 2.85
C TYR A 629 -4.64 -3.50 4.35
N PHE A 630 -4.72 -2.47 5.20
CA PHE A 630 -4.68 -2.62 6.67
C PHE A 630 -3.54 -3.55 7.19
N ALA A 631 -2.40 -3.59 6.48
CA ALA A 631 -1.18 -4.32 6.81
C ALA A 631 -1.29 -5.86 6.78
N ARG A 632 -2.40 -6.42 6.25
CA ARG A 632 -2.65 -7.87 6.25
C ARG A 632 -3.40 -8.42 5.04
N LEU A 633 -4.17 -7.60 4.33
CA LEU A 633 -5.00 -8.06 3.22
C LEU A 633 -4.32 -7.78 1.89
N TRP A 634 -4.09 -8.81 1.09
CA TRP A 634 -3.33 -8.66 -0.14
C TRP A 634 -4.10 -7.91 -1.23
N TYR A 635 -3.38 -7.09 -1.98
CA TYR A 635 -3.84 -6.53 -3.24
C TYR A 635 -2.70 -6.44 -4.25
N PHE A 636 -3.06 -6.35 -5.52
CA PHE A 636 -2.18 -5.83 -6.57
C PHE A 636 -2.84 -4.64 -7.25
N GLU A 637 -2.03 -3.81 -7.89
CA GLU A 637 -2.49 -2.62 -8.61
C GLU A 637 -1.90 -2.67 -10.02
N ALA A 638 -2.74 -2.45 -11.04
CA ALA A 638 -2.40 -2.70 -12.43
C ALA A 638 -1.28 -1.81 -12.98
N ALA A 639 -1.09 -0.60 -12.44
CA ALA A 639 -0.05 0.32 -12.89
C ALA A 639 1.31 0.09 -12.18
N TYR A 640 1.37 -0.60 -11.03
CA TYR A 640 2.63 -0.88 -10.31
C TYR A 640 3.76 -1.41 -11.18
N PRO A 641 3.58 -2.50 -11.97
CA PRO A 641 4.68 -3.01 -12.80
C PRO A 641 5.14 -1.98 -13.84
N LEU A 642 4.25 -1.15 -14.38
CA LEU A 642 4.63 -0.09 -15.32
C LEU A 642 5.39 1.04 -14.63
N VAL A 643 4.87 1.52 -13.51
CA VAL A 643 5.44 2.66 -12.79
C VAL A 643 6.80 2.34 -12.21
N PHE A 644 6.97 1.17 -11.58
CA PHE A 644 8.26 0.75 -11.05
C PHE A 644 9.26 0.47 -12.18
N SER A 645 8.85 -0.21 -13.25
CA SER A 645 9.73 -0.46 -14.40
C SER A 645 10.22 0.84 -15.04
N LEU A 646 9.34 1.83 -15.19
CA LEU A 646 9.70 3.12 -15.76
C LEU A 646 10.75 3.85 -14.91
N ALA A 647 10.55 3.87 -13.58
CA ALA A 647 11.52 4.45 -12.64
C ALA A 647 12.88 3.74 -12.70
N ALA A 648 12.89 2.40 -12.71
CA ALA A 648 14.09 1.59 -12.77
C ALA A 648 14.88 1.82 -14.07
N LEU A 649 14.20 1.82 -15.22
CA LEU A 649 14.81 2.03 -16.52
C LEU A 649 15.40 3.45 -16.66
N HIS A 650 14.73 4.45 -16.09
CA HIS A 650 15.27 5.82 -16.04
C HIS A 650 16.52 5.92 -15.16
N ALA A 651 16.52 5.28 -13.98
CA ALA A 651 17.68 5.23 -13.11
C ALA A 651 18.87 4.51 -13.77
N LEU A 652 18.61 3.39 -14.46
CA LEU A 652 19.62 2.65 -15.24
C LEU A 652 20.21 3.50 -16.36
N LYS A 653 19.39 4.21 -17.12
CA LYS A 653 19.87 5.11 -18.17
C LYS A 653 20.81 6.18 -17.61
N THR A 654 20.45 6.78 -16.47
CA THR A 654 21.35 7.73 -15.79
C THR A 654 22.64 7.08 -15.32
N LEU A 655 22.59 5.87 -14.75
CA LEU A 655 23.80 5.15 -14.36
C LEU A 655 24.72 4.93 -15.56
N ILE A 656 24.18 4.47 -16.69
CA ILE A 656 24.92 4.23 -17.93
C ILE A 656 25.55 5.53 -18.44
N GLU A 657 24.79 6.63 -18.45
CA GLU A 657 25.29 7.94 -18.84
C GLU A 657 26.45 8.38 -17.91
N VAL A 658 26.31 8.26 -16.59
CA VAL A 658 27.36 8.69 -15.64
C VAL A 658 28.60 7.79 -15.69
N LEU A 659 28.43 6.47 -15.80
CA LEU A 659 29.50 5.47 -15.78
C LEU A 659 30.26 5.38 -17.12
N GLY A 660 29.54 5.59 -18.24
CA GLY A 660 29.97 5.28 -19.61
C GLY A 660 29.48 3.89 -20.05
N GLU A 661 28.95 3.80 -21.28
CA GLU A 661 28.36 2.57 -21.85
C GLU A 661 29.34 1.39 -21.82
N ASP A 662 30.57 1.57 -22.29
CA ASP A 662 31.59 0.51 -22.32
C ASP A 662 31.84 -0.08 -20.94
N ARG A 663 31.92 0.78 -19.90
CA ARG A 663 32.15 0.35 -18.52
C ARG A 663 30.95 -0.34 -17.90
N PHE A 664 29.73 0.02 -18.34
CA PHE A 664 28.53 -0.67 -17.90
C PHE A 664 28.40 -2.04 -18.55
N ILE A 665 28.75 -2.19 -19.83
CA ILE A 665 28.56 -3.42 -20.61
C ILE A 665 29.68 -4.43 -20.40
N GLN A 666 30.91 -4.01 -20.09
CA GLN A 666 32.04 -4.91 -19.84
C GLN A 666 31.89 -5.64 -18.49
N GLU A 667 31.89 -6.97 -18.53
CA GLU A 667 32.10 -7.80 -17.36
C GLU A 667 33.60 -7.87 -17.07
N ASN A 668 34.08 -7.11 -16.09
CA ASN A 668 35.36 -7.43 -15.50
C ASN A 668 35.15 -8.65 -14.58
N GLU A 669 35.73 -9.79 -14.92
CA GLU A 669 35.80 -10.94 -14.01
C GLU A 669 36.42 -10.45 -12.67
N PRO A 670 35.84 -10.80 -11.52
CA PRO A 670 36.51 -10.60 -10.25
C PRO A 670 37.80 -11.44 -10.24
N SER A 671 38.94 -10.75 -10.13
CA SER A 671 40.28 -11.35 -10.01
C SER A 671 40.45 -12.18 -8.75
#